data_AF-A0A177ACZ7-F1
#
_entry.id   AF-A0A177ACZ7-F1
#
_cell.length_a   1.000
_cell.length_b   1.000
_cell.length_c   1.000
_cell.angle_alpha   90.00
_cell.angle_beta   90.00
_cell.angle_gamma   90.00
#
_symmetry.space_group_name_H-M   'P 1'
#
loop_
_entity.id
_entity.type
_entity.pdbx_description
1 polymer ?
#
loop_
_entity_poly.entity_id
_entity_poly.type
_entity_poly.pdbx_seq_one_letter_code
_entity_poly.pdbx_strand_id
1 'polypeptide(L)'
;MGLLALGTPLEWPEAKKNADHVRDWGIKQLLAIWNKAKGKERDALLWGDEVEYIVVNYDENDPKVTLSLRQADILHSLAHDDELKSKGGCVPDLQDVASANGDTLPVFHPEFGRFMLEATPGKPWGIGFKDLLDVEQNMKWRRKIAKEHMKPEEYPMTLTTYPRLGSPGVFTDPYFPPSGEKLRSQFVPDEIANPHIRFPTLAANIRSRRGRKVQVNVPIYKDVNTPWPWKDPTVNYDLHNWPEDDDVRNGAAPDNFIHMDAMAFGMGSCCLQITFQAKNITEGRRMYDQLSPLAPILLALTAATPVYKGFLADTDVRWNQISRAVDDRTAEELGEKPLEHDRWRIPKSRYASNSTYISNDSRLRKEYLDPDLVIDPDIKQQLMDGGMDSRLATHFAHLFIRDPIVIFAEDLTTLDLSKTDHFENLQSTNWQHMRFKPPPAGVDIGWRVEFRPMEIQITDFENAAFAVFIVLVTRAILSYDLNFYIPIQKVSENMETAHKRDAVLEDKFWFRRNPLPTRLPRPYNAAGSGASTPVVSRPPTPTGPVEDEYAQMSVDEIVNGSSEFPGLIPLVESYLGSVNVDVETRCELQRYLDLIRRRADGTLWTAARWIREFVKRHEGYKGDSVVGEQINHDLIGAVIGIERDGGRGWLMWRSCWGSRGRGGGSNLQGGYREGFFVYRWGWGSLLGGTWMDIKLLTYIAGKKLGIGI
;
A
#
# COMPACT_ATOMS: atom_id res chain seq x y z
N MET A 1 -7.53 9.19 -2.42
CA MET A 1 -7.89 9.30 -3.87
C MET A 1 -7.78 10.70 -4.51
N GLY A 2 -7.93 10.82 -5.84
CA GLY A 2 -8.07 12.10 -6.57
C GLY A 2 -9.46 12.72 -6.47
N LEU A 3 -9.65 13.97 -6.94
CA LEU A 3 -10.90 14.73 -6.78
C LEU A 3 -12.12 14.00 -7.39
N LEU A 4 -13.19 13.82 -6.60
CA LEU A 4 -14.49 13.30 -7.03
C LEU A 4 -15.43 14.48 -7.33
N ALA A 5 -15.11 15.24 -8.37
CA ALA A 5 -16.02 16.26 -8.87
C ALA A 5 -17.16 15.61 -9.67
N LEU A 6 -18.37 16.15 -9.51
CA LEU A 6 -19.49 15.88 -10.40
C LEU A 6 -19.33 16.76 -11.65
N GLY A 7 -19.53 16.16 -12.83
CA GLY A 7 -19.42 16.85 -14.12
C GLY A 7 -19.70 15.91 -15.29
N THR A 8 -19.70 16.45 -16.49
CA THR A 8 -19.92 15.69 -17.73
C THR A 8 -18.57 15.17 -18.24
N PRO A 9 -18.25 13.87 -18.08
CA PRO A 9 -16.98 13.33 -18.55
C PRO A 9 -16.91 13.34 -20.09
N LEU A 10 -15.73 13.58 -20.63
CA LEU A 10 -15.46 13.40 -22.05
C LEU A 10 -15.06 11.94 -22.34
N GLU A 11 -15.69 11.36 -23.35
CA GLU A 11 -15.24 10.10 -23.94
C GLU A 11 -13.91 10.32 -24.69
N TRP A 12 -13.09 9.26 -24.83
CA TRP A 12 -11.71 9.37 -25.27
C TRP A 12 -11.46 10.20 -26.55
N PRO A 13 -12.24 10.09 -27.64
CA PRO A 13 -12.00 10.90 -28.84
C PRO A 13 -12.09 12.42 -28.60
N GLU A 14 -12.91 12.85 -27.64
CA GLU A 14 -13.05 14.25 -27.25
C GLU A 14 -12.01 14.64 -26.19
N ALA A 15 -11.74 13.75 -25.23
CA ALA A 15 -10.69 13.94 -24.23
C ALA A 15 -9.32 14.13 -24.90
N LYS A 16 -8.99 13.31 -25.91
CA LYS A 16 -7.74 13.39 -26.68
C LYS A 16 -7.55 14.75 -27.36
N LYS A 17 -8.62 15.35 -27.91
CA LYS A 17 -8.56 16.68 -28.55
C LYS A 17 -8.22 17.80 -27.56
N ASN A 18 -8.55 17.61 -26.28
CA ASN A 18 -8.34 18.59 -25.22
C ASN A 18 -7.11 18.27 -24.35
N ALA A 19 -6.36 17.21 -24.67
CA ALA A 19 -5.23 16.75 -23.85
C ALA A 19 -4.15 17.83 -23.67
N ASP A 20 -3.74 18.49 -24.75
CA ASP A 20 -2.72 19.55 -24.69
C ASP A 20 -3.21 20.79 -23.95
N HIS A 21 -4.50 21.12 -24.07
CA HIS A 21 -5.12 22.21 -23.35
C HIS A 21 -5.12 21.98 -21.83
N VAL A 22 -5.56 20.80 -21.40
CA VAL A 22 -5.50 20.39 -19.98
C VAL A 22 -4.05 20.36 -19.48
N ARG A 23 -3.09 19.96 -20.31
CA ARG A 23 -1.67 19.97 -19.95
C ARG A 23 -1.15 21.39 -19.72
N ASP A 24 -1.39 22.32 -20.65
CA ASP A 24 -0.99 23.73 -20.52
C ASP A 24 -1.60 24.37 -19.25
N TRP A 25 -2.90 24.17 -19.03
CA TRP A 25 -3.59 24.69 -17.86
C TRP A 25 -3.11 24.03 -16.55
N GLY A 26 -2.81 22.73 -16.59
CA GLY A 26 -2.21 22.00 -15.47
C GLY A 26 -0.82 22.52 -15.09
N ILE A 27 0.01 22.91 -16.07
CA ILE A 27 1.31 23.54 -15.80
C ILE A 27 1.12 24.90 -15.12
N LYS A 28 0.18 25.72 -15.59
CA LYS A 28 -0.13 27.02 -14.99
C LYS A 28 -0.62 26.87 -13.55
N GLN A 29 -1.50 25.91 -13.29
CA GLN A 29 -1.95 25.59 -11.92
C GLN A 29 -0.78 25.11 -11.06
N LEU A 30 0.06 24.20 -11.55
CA LEU A 30 1.25 23.73 -10.83
C LEU A 30 2.19 24.88 -10.47
N LEU A 31 2.45 25.81 -11.39
CA LEU A 31 3.29 26.99 -11.13
C LEU A 31 2.64 27.95 -10.13
N ALA A 32 1.32 28.11 -10.16
CA ALA A 32 0.60 28.88 -9.14
C ALA A 32 0.75 28.26 -7.74
N ILE A 33 0.59 26.93 -7.64
CA ILE A 33 0.82 26.17 -6.39
C ILE A 33 2.27 26.35 -5.93
N TRP A 34 3.24 26.13 -6.83
CA TRP A 34 4.67 26.28 -6.55
C TRP A 34 4.99 27.65 -5.99
N ASN A 35 4.55 28.72 -6.66
CA ASN A 35 4.85 30.08 -6.25
C ASN A 35 4.23 30.44 -4.90
N LYS A 36 3.03 29.92 -4.60
CA LYS A 36 2.37 30.09 -3.30
C LYS A 36 3.02 29.28 -2.18
N ALA A 37 3.56 28.09 -2.49
CA ALA A 37 3.94 27.09 -1.49
C ALA A 37 5.45 26.84 -1.32
N LYS A 38 6.30 27.29 -2.25
CA LYS A 38 7.76 26.99 -2.23
C LYS A 38 8.49 27.46 -0.97
N GLY A 39 7.99 28.53 -0.33
CA GLY A 39 8.51 29.06 0.93
C GLY A 39 7.76 28.61 2.18
N LYS A 40 6.80 27.69 2.08
CA LYS A 40 6.07 27.19 3.25
C LYS A 40 7.00 26.37 4.15
N GLU A 41 6.99 26.73 5.44
CA GLU A 41 7.66 26.05 6.54
C GLU A 41 6.61 25.69 7.61
N ARG A 42 6.77 24.54 8.25
CA ARG A 42 5.91 24.05 9.33
C ARG A 42 6.76 23.64 10.51
N ASP A 43 6.14 23.66 11.69
CA ASP A 43 6.83 23.34 12.94
C ASP A 43 7.07 21.83 13.13
N ALA A 44 6.18 20.99 12.58
CA ALA A 44 6.17 19.55 12.82
C ALA A 44 5.90 18.72 11.56
N LEU A 45 6.48 17.51 11.56
CA LEU A 45 6.14 16.44 10.63
C LEU A 45 4.87 15.75 11.12
N LEU A 46 3.81 15.84 10.32
CA LEU A 46 2.56 15.11 10.57
C LEU A 46 2.49 13.91 9.64
N TRP A 47 1.64 12.93 9.95
CA TRP A 47 1.45 11.79 9.06
C TRP A 47 0.06 11.16 9.22
N GLY A 48 -0.34 10.30 8.29
CA GLY A 48 -1.62 9.60 8.33
C GLY A 48 -1.54 8.29 7.56
N ASP A 49 -2.33 7.32 7.99
CA ASP A 49 -2.53 6.05 7.31
C ASP A 49 -3.86 6.02 6.56
N GLU A 50 -3.88 5.32 5.42
CA GLU A 50 -5.08 5.03 4.62
C GLU A 50 -5.19 3.50 4.54
N VAL A 51 -6.33 2.96 4.99
CA VAL A 51 -6.65 1.53 4.95
C VAL A 51 -7.84 1.28 4.03
N GLU A 52 -7.72 0.27 3.20
CA GLU A 52 -8.76 -0.13 2.25
C GLU A 52 -9.37 -1.49 2.66
N TYR A 53 -10.69 -1.61 2.54
CA TYR A 53 -11.48 -2.79 2.90
C TYR A 53 -12.19 -3.36 1.68
N ILE A 54 -12.32 -4.68 1.63
CA ILE A 54 -13.25 -5.40 0.76
C ILE A 54 -14.48 -5.78 1.60
N VAL A 55 -15.67 -5.43 1.13
CA VAL A 55 -16.94 -5.80 1.77
C VAL A 55 -17.47 -7.10 1.16
N VAL A 56 -17.60 -8.15 1.97
CA VAL A 56 -18.15 -9.44 1.56
C VAL A 56 -19.42 -9.79 2.31
N ASN A 57 -20.33 -10.52 1.66
CA ASN A 57 -21.41 -11.23 2.32
C ASN A 57 -20.93 -12.63 2.69
N TYR A 58 -21.07 -13.00 3.96
CA TYR A 58 -20.65 -14.27 4.51
C TYR A 58 -21.69 -14.80 5.52
N ASP A 59 -22.07 -16.07 5.37
CA ASP A 59 -22.85 -16.86 6.32
C ASP A 59 -22.14 -18.21 6.50
N GLU A 60 -21.96 -18.67 7.74
CA GLU A 60 -21.29 -19.94 8.06
C GLU A 60 -21.99 -21.16 7.44
N ASN A 61 -23.28 -21.05 7.13
CA ASN A 61 -24.10 -22.15 6.58
C ASN A 61 -24.31 -22.05 5.07
N ASP A 62 -23.90 -20.95 4.42
CA ASP A 62 -23.98 -20.78 2.98
C ASP A 62 -22.56 -20.85 2.38
N PRO A 63 -22.22 -21.89 1.60
CA PRO A 63 -20.89 -22.00 0.98
C PRO A 63 -20.59 -20.85 0.00
N LYS A 64 -21.58 -20.03 -0.34
CA LYS A 64 -21.41 -18.90 -1.25
C LYS A 64 -21.01 -17.64 -0.49
N VAL A 65 -19.82 -17.14 -0.82
CA VAL A 65 -19.35 -15.81 -0.39
C VAL A 65 -19.37 -14.88 -1.60
N THR A 66 -19.96 -13.69 -1.43
CA THR A 66 -20.05 -12.69 -2.51
C THR A 66 -19.47 -11.35 -2.09
N LEU A 67 -19.06 -10.54 -3.04
CA LEU A 67 -18.75 -9.13 -2.84
C LEU A 67 -20.04 -8.32 -2.72
N SER A 68 -20.21 -7.55 -1.65
CA SER A 68 -21.35 -6.65 -1.50
C SER A 68 -21.12 -5.39 -2.32
N LEU A 69 -21.97 -5.12 -3.31
CA LEU A 69 -21.92 -3.90 -4.14
C LEU A 69 -22.64 -2.71 -3.48
N ARG A 70 -22.70 -2.70 -2.15
CA ARG A 70 -23.43 -1.71 -1.33
C ARG A 70 -22.56 -0.59 -0.77
N GLN A 71 -21.35 -0.36 -1.28
CA GLN A 71 -20.49 0.74 -0.82
C GLN A 71 -21.23 2.08 -0.70
N ALA A 72 -21.98 2.49 -1.74
CA ALA A 72 -22.74 3.73 -1.73
C ALA A 72 -23.81 3.76 -0.63
N ASP A 73 -24.50 2.64 -0.40
CA ASP A 73 -25.51 2.53 0.66
C ASP A 73 -24.86 2.61 2.05
N ILE A 74 -23.69 1.98 2.22
CA ILE A 74 -22.93 1.99 3.48
C ILE A 74 -22.43 3.40 3.79
N LEU A 75 -21.83 4.07 2.81
CA LEU A 75 -21.39 5.47 2.93
C LEU A 75 -22.57 6.39 3.21
N HIS A 76 -23.72 6.17 2.57
CA HIS A 76 -24.93 6.92 2.85
C HIS A 76 -25.43 6.66 4.28
N SER A 77 -25.40 5.41 4.76
CA SER A 77 -25.78 5.07 6.13
C SER A 77 -24.88 5.77 7.16
N LEU A 78 -23.56 5.71 6.97
CA LEU A 78 -22.57 6.43 7.78
C LEU A 78 -22.80 7.94 7.75
N ALA A 79 -23.09 8.48 6.58
CA ALA A 79 -23.36 9.89 6.38
C ALA A 79 -24.69 10.35 7.02
N HIS A 80 -25.61 9.43 7.30
CA HIS A 80 -26.95 9.74 7.80
C HIS A 80 -27.19 9.35 9.26
N ASP A 81 -26.21 8.75 9.92
CA ASP A 81 -26.27 8.45 11.35
C ASP A 81 -26.25 9.74 12.19
N ASP A 82 -27.25 9.90 13.06
CA ASP A 82 -27.44 11.11 13.87
C ASP A 82 -26.35 11.27 14.93
N GLU A 83 -25.83 10.17 15.50
CA GLU A 83 -24.75 10.21 16.48
C GLU A 83 -23.44 10.65 15.82
N LEU A 84 -23.09 10.08 14.66
CA LEU A 84 -21.90 10.45 13.92
C LEU A 84 -21.98 11.90 13.42
N LYS A 85 -23.14 12.34 12.91
CA LYS A 85 -23.36 13.76 12.54
C LYS A 85 -23.13 14.70 13.72
N SER A 86 -23.69 14.37 14.90
CA SER A 86 -23.54 15.20 16.11
C SER A 86 -22.08 15.34 16.56
N LYS A 87 -21.22 14.40 16.15
CA LYS A 87 -19.79 14.35 16.46
C LYS A 87 -18.88 14.87 15.33
N GLY A 88 -19.45 15.56 14.34
CA GLY A 88 -18.70 16.20 13.25
C GLY A 88 -18.61 15.40 11.95
N GLY A 89 -19.38 14.30 11.83
CA GLY A 89 -19.49 13.47 10.63
C GLY A 89 -18.23 12.67 10.28
N CYS A 90 -18.41 11.68 9.40
CA CYS A 90 -17.35 10.76 8.97
C CYS A 90 -17.30 10.57 7.45
N VAL A 91 -18.24 11.15 6.68
CA VAL A 91 -18.26 11.10 5.22
C VAL A 91 -18.36 12.53 4.68
N PRO A 92 -17.24 13.28 4.60
CA PRO A 92 -17.23 14.69 4.20
C PRO A 92 -17.87 14.93 2.83
N ASP A 93 -17.77 13.98 1.91
CA ASP A 93 -18.36 14.09 0.57
C ASP A 93 -19.90 14.08 0.58
N LEU A 94 -20.52 13.61 1.67
CA LEU A 94 -21.98 13.48 1.82
C LEU A 94 -22.54 14.30 3.01
N GLN A 95 -21.68 14.97 3.79
CA GLN A 95 -22.06 15.67 5.02
C GLN A 95 -21.46 17.07 5.07
N ASP A 96 -22.31 18.07 5.29
CA ASP A 96 -21.88 19.42 5.66
C ASP A 96 -22.06 19.61 7.17
N VAL A 97 -20.98 19.44 7.90
CA VAL A 97 -20.94 19.43 9.38
C VAL A 97 -19.82 20.33 9.87
N ALA A 98 -20.14 21.22 10.83
CA ALA A 98 -19.15 22.08 11.45
C ALA A 98 -18.13 21.22 12.23
N SER A 99 -16.83 21.47 12.04
CA SER A 99 -15.78 20.74 12.76
C SER A 99 -15.98 20.88 14.27
N ALA A 100 -16.31 19.77 14.94
CA ALA A 100 -16.48 19.75 16.38
C ALA A 100 -15.11 19.80 17.09
N ASN A 101 -15.03 20.53 18.20
CA ASN A 101 -13.88 20.49 19.10
C ASN A 101 -13.93 19.19 19.93
N GLY A 102 -13.18 18.16 19.52
CA GLY A 102 -13.12 16.85 20.19
C GLY A 102 -12.25 15.85 19.41
N ASP A 103 -12.29 14.57 19.80
CA ASP A 103 -11.71 13.50 18.98
C ASP A 103 -12.43 13.44 17.64
N THR A 104 -11.71 13.77 16.57
CA THR A 104 -12.21 13.77 15.21
C THR A 104 -12.54 12.34 14.79
N LEU A 105 -13.81 12.09 14.43
CA LEU A 105 -14.24 10.82 13.87
C LEU A 105 -13.36 10.41 12.69
N PRO A 106 -13.11 9.12 12.48
CA PRO A 106 -12.45 8.65 11.27
C PRO A 106 -13.22 9.07 10.02
N VAL A 107 -12.50 9.21 8.90
CA VAL A 107 -13.09 9.59 7.63
C VAL A 107 -13.20 8.38 6.72
N PHE A 108 -14.33 8.24 6.02
CA PHE A 108 -14.57 7.19 5.04
C PHE A 108 -14.72 7.77 3.64
N HIS A 109 -14.11 7.10 2.67
CA HIS A 109 -14.13 7.47 1.27
C HIS A 109 -14.60 6.28 0.41
N PRO A 110 -15.23 6.55 -0.75
CA PRO A 110 -15.36 5.53 -1.78
C PRO A 110 -13.97 5.10 -2.29
N GLU A 111 -13.92 4.01 -3.03
CA GLU A 111 -12.78 3.54 -3.83
C GLU A 111 -13.28 2.98 -5.17
N PHE A 112 -12.39 2.61 -6.09
CA PHE A 112 -12.75 2.13 -7.43
C PHE A 112 -13.79 1.00 -7.39
N GLY A 113 -13.58 -0.03 -6.56
CA GLY A 113 -14.52 -1.14 -6.43
C GLY A 113 -15.79 -0.72 -5.71
N ARG A 114 -16.96 -1.05 -6.25
CA ARG A 114 -18.27 -0.82 -5.58
C ARG A 114 -18.46 -1.68 -4.32
N PHE A 115 -17.52 -2.58 -4.07
CA PHE A 115 -17.41 -3.41 -2.87
C PHE A 115 -16.29 -2.95 -1.93
N MET A 116 -15.62 -1.83 -2.20
CA MET A 116 -14.50 -1.36 -1.40
C MET A 116 -14.93 -0.24 -0.45
N LEU A 117 -14.16 -0.02 0.62
CA LEU A 117 -14.21 1.21 1.42
C LEU A 117 -12.77 1.64 1.70
N GLU A 118 -12.50 2.95 1.69
CA GLU A 118 -11.24 3.50 2.21
C GLU A 118 -11.56 4.23 3.52
N ALA A 119 -10.67 4.13 4.52
CA ALA A 119 -10.82 4.88 5.76
C ALA A 119 -9.48 5.43 6.28
N THR A 120 -9.53 6.65 6.82
CA THR A 120 -8.36 7.39 7.35
C THR A 120 -8.64 7.87 8.78
N PRO A 121 -7.62 8.27 9.57
CA PRO A 121 -7.89 8.91 10.85
C PRO A 121 -8.58 10.27 10.62
N GLY A 122 -9.35 10.73 11.60
CA GLY A 122 -10.08 12.01 11.51
C GLY A 122 -9.21 13.25 11.47
N LYS A 123 -7.96 13.12 11.93
CA LYS A 123 -6.91 14.12 11.89
C LYS A 123 -5.58 13.42 11.68
N PRO A 124 -4.57 14.09 11.09
CA PRO A 124 -3.26 13.49 10.98
C PRO A 124 -2.63 13.27 12.37
N TRP A 125 -1.86 12.20 12.48
CA TRP A 125 -1.02 11.87 13.62
C TRP A 125 0.11 12.89 13.80
N GLY A 126 0.45 13.18 15.05
CA GLY A 126 1.55 14.07 15.41
C GLY A 126 2.90 13.36 15.55
N ILE A 127 3.82 14.08 16.20
CA ILE A 127 5.19 13.62 16.46
C ILE A 127 5.31 12.80 17.76
N GLY A 128 4.27 12.78 18.59
CA GLY A 128 4.25 12.05 19.85
C GLY A 128 4.53 10.56 19.64
N PHE A 129 5.19 9.92 20.61
CA PHE A 129 5.32 8.45 20.60
C PHE A 129 4.01 7.76 21.03
N LYS A 130 3.17 8.44 21.83
CA LYS A 130 1.84 7.95 22.20
C LYS A 130 0.92 7.84 20.98
N ASP A 131 0.98 8.84 20.08
CA ASP A 131 0.25 8.82 18.81
C ASP A 131 0.55 7.57 17.96
N LEU A 132 1.75 6.97 18.10
CA LEU A 132 2.09 5.72 17.40
C LEU A 132 1.29 4.52 17.92
N LEU A 133 0.90 4.52 19.19
CA LEU A 133 0.12 3.44 19.80
C LEU A 133 -1.38 3.59 19.54
N ASP A 134 -1.85 4.80 19.25
CA ASP A 134 -3.26 5.07 18.96
C ASP A 134 -3.69 4.58 17.56
N VAL A 135 -2.73 4.30 16.67
CA VAL A 135 -2.96 3.87 15.28
C VAL A 135 -3.81 2.61 15.22
N GLU A 136 -3.42 1.56 15.95
CA GLU A 136 -4.15 0.29 15.97
C GLU A 136 -5.57 0.47 16.52
N GLN A 137 -5.71 1.23 17.61
CA GLN A 137 -7.01 1.47 18.23
C GLN A 137 -7.93 2.27 17.28
N ASN A 138 -7.37 3.19 16.50
CA ASN A 138 -8.11 3.95 15.51
C ASN A 138 -8.51 3.09 14.30
N MET A 139 -7.65 2.20 13.81
CA MET A 139 -8.02 1.23 12.77
C MET A 139 -9.14 0.29 13.22
N LYS A 140 -9.09 -0.22 14.47
CA LYS A 140 -10.17 -1.00 15.07
C LYS A 140 -11.47 -0.20 15.16
N TRP A 141 -11.37 1.08 15.51
CA TRP A 141 -12.53 1.96 15.59
C TRP A 141 -13.17 2.20 14.22
N ARG A 142 -12.36 2.43 13.17
CA ARG A 142 -12.82 2.52 11.77
C ARG A 142 -13.60 1.28 11.36
N ARG A 143 -13.02 0.09 11.57
CA ARG A 143 -13.66 -1.19 11.25
C ARG A 143 -14.97 -1.39 11.99
N LYS A 144 -14.99 -1.05 13.29
CA LYS A 144 -16.20 -1.13 14.12
C LYS A 144 -17.31 -0.22 13.58
N ILE A 145 -17.01 1.06 13.35
CA ILE A 145 -17.96 2.02 12.78
C ILE A 145 -18.50 1.49 11.45
N ALA A 146 -17.62 1.04 10.54
CA ALA A 146 -18.04 0.51 9.25
C ALA A 146 -18.99 -0.69 9.41
N LYS A 147 -18.65 -1.67 10.26
CA LYS A 147 -19.48 -2.87 10.48
C LYS A 147 -20.83 -2.54 11.13
N GLU A 148 -20.92 -1.54 12.00
CA GLU A 148 -22.18 -1.09 12.62
C GLU A 148 -23.18 -0.51 11.59
N HIS A 149 -22.70 -0.09 10.41
CA HIS A 149 -23.50 0.47 9.32
C HIS A 149 -23.64 -0.48 8.12
N MET A 150 -23.30 -1.75 8.32
CA MET A 150 -23.44 -2.83 7.35
C MET A 150 -24.58 -3.78 7.74
N LYS A 151 -25.04 -4.60 6.79
CA LYS A 151 -25.94 -5.70 7.09
C LYS A 151 -25.27 -6.74 8.01
N PRO A 152 -26.06 -7.58 8.72
CA PRO A 152 -25.52 -8.62 9.60
C PRO A 152 -24.50 -9.55 8.92
N GLU A 153 -24.76 -9.94 7.67
CA GLU A 153 -23.95 -10.83 6.84
C GLU A 153 -22.76 -10.14 6.15
N GLU A 154 -22.69 -8.80 6.15
CA GLU A 154 -21.64 -8.03 5.46
C GLU A 154 -20.42 -7.78 6.35
N TYR A 155 -19.20 -8.08 5.88
CA TYR A 155 -17.97 -7.90 6.65
C TYR A 155 -16.98 -6.99 5.92
N PRO A 156 -16.44 -5.94 6.57
CA PRO A 156 -15.32 -5.17 6.04
C PRO A 156 -14.02 -5.91 6.33
N MET A 157 -13.42 -6.50 5.31
CA MET A 157 -12.18 -7.26 5.43
C MET A 157 -10.98 -6.51 4.87
N THR A 158 -9.86 -6.57 5.57
CA THR A 158 -8.57 -6.08 5.05
C THR A 158 -7.85 -7.21 4.32
N LEU A 159 -8.41 -7.60 3.18
CA LEU A 159 -7.77 -8.50 2.21
C LEU A 159 -7.33 -7.69 0.99
N THR A 160 -6.13 -7.97 0.49
CA THR A 160 -5.60 -7.24 -0.68
C THR A 160 -6.40 -7.49 -1.94
N THR A 161 -6.84 -8.72 -2.22
CA THR A 161 -7.72 -9.01 -3.36
C THR A 161 -8.72 -10.08 -2.95
N TYR A 162 -9.95 -9.98 -3.47
CA TYR A 162 -10.94 -11.05 -3.29
C TYR A 162 -10.53 -12.27 -4.14
N PRO A 163 -10.28 -13.45 -3.53
CA PRO A 163 -9.64 -14.57 -4.21
C PRO A 163 -10.37 -15.06 -5.48
N ARG A 164 -11.70 -14.96 -5.49
CA ARG A 164 -12.55 -15.41 -6.59
C ARG A 164 -13.13 -14.30 -7.47
N LEU A 165 -12.59 -13.07 -7.42
CA LEU A 165 -13.06 -11.97 -8.28
C LEU A 165 -13.02 -12.40 -9.76
N GLY A 166 -14.13 -12.25 -10.48
CA GLY A 166 -14.22 -12.63 -11.90
C GLY A 166 -14.22 -14.14 -12.18
N SER A 167 -14.36 -14.99 -11.16
CA SER A 167 -14.49 -16.44 -11.35
C SER A 167 -15.87 -16.78 -11.96
N PRO A 168 -16.00 -17.89 -12.70
CA PRO A 168 -17.31 -18.38 -13.14
C PRO A 168 -18.28 -18.56 -11.96
N GLY A 169 -19.56 -18.27 -12.22
CA GLY A 169 -20.61 -18.31 -11.21
C GLY A 169 -20.94 -16.93 -10.65
N VAL A 170 -21.51 -16.90 -9.44
CA VAL A 170 -21.98 -15.67 -8.81
C VAL A 170 -21.05 -15.28 -7.67
N PHE A 171 -20.30 -14.19 -7.85
CA PHE A 171 -19.35 -13.66 -6.88
C PHE A 171 -19.69 -12.24 -6.38
N THR A 172 -20.81 -11.66 -6.80
CA THR A 172 -21.31 -10.36 -6.32
C THR A 172 -22.75 -10.46 -5.82
N ASP A 173 -23.12 -9.54 -4.93
CA ASP A 173 -24.49 -9.27 -4.52
C ASP A 173 -24.78 -7.75 -4.54
N PRO A 174 -25.82 -7.29 -5.26
CA PRO A 174 -26.61 -8.08 -6.22
C PRO A 174 -25.75 -8.64 -7.37
N TYR A 175 -26.24 -9.73 -7.96
CA TYR A 175 -25.60 -10.32 -9.13
C TYR A 175 -25.88 -9.50 -10.38
N PHE A 176 -24.84 -9.28 -11.17
CA PHE A 176 -24.93 -8.76 -12.53
C PHE A 176 -24.19 -9.71 -13.48
N PRO A 177 -24.70 -9.95 -14.70
CA PRO A 177 -24.00 -10.75 -15.68
C PRO A 177 -22.68 -10.07 -16.08
N PRO A 178 -21.59 -10.83 -16.33
CA PRO A 178 -20.34 -10.26 -16.82
C PRO A 178 -20.52 -9.45 -18.11
N SER A 179 -19.57 -8.54 -18.37
CA SER A 179 -19.59 -7.56 -19.46
C SER A 179 -20.49 -6.36 -19.22
N GLY A 180 -20.22 -5.29 -19.98
CA GLY A 180 -20.91 -4.01 -19.97
C GLY A 180 -20.22 -3.06 -20.95
N GLU A 181 -20.82 -1.92 -21.26
CA GLU A 181 -20.33 -1.00 -22.29
C GLU A 181 -19.01 -0.31 -21.90
N LYS A 182 -18.76 -0.15 -20.60
CA LYS A 182 -17.60 0.57 -20.06
C LYS A 182 -16.36 -0.32 -19.99
N LEU A 183 -16.39 -1.38 -19.19
CA LEU A 183 -15.27 -2.30 -18.98
C LEU A 183 -15.11 -3.31 -20.12
N ARG A 184 -16.21 -3.79 -20.72
CA ARG A 184 -16.23 -4.83 -21.77
C ARG A 184 -15.50 -6.13 -21.40
N SER A 185 -15.44 -6.42 -20.10
CA SER A 185 -14.77 -7.61 -19.58
C SER A 185 -15.60 -8.86 -19.83
N GLN A 186 -14.95 -9.97 -20.14
CA GLN A 186 -15.62 -11.28 -20.18
C GLN A 186 -15.86 -11.86 -18.76
N PHE A 187 -15.27 -11.27 -17.71
CA PHE A 187 -15.23 -11.85 -16.36
C PHE A 187 -16.00 -11.04 -15.31
N VAL A 188 -16.06 -9.71 -15.47
CA VAL A 188 -16.71 -8.81 -14.48
C VAL A 188 -17.78 -7.92 -15.14
N PRO A 189 -18.86 -7.58 -14.42
CA PRO A 189 -19.85 -6.60 -14.86
C PRO A 189 -19.31 -5.16 -14.74
N ASP A 190 -19.95 -4.18 -15.38
CA ASP A 190 -19.60 -2.77 -15.19
C ASP A 190 -19.91 -2.30 -13.75
N GLU A 191 -20.95 -2.86 -13.13
CA GLU A 191 -21.41 -2.56 -11.77
C GLU A 191 -20.41 -2.96 -10.68
N ILE A 192 -19.33 -3.66 -11.05
CA ILE A 192 -18.19 -3.92 -10.16
C ILE A 192 -17.47 -2.61 -9.77
N ALA A 193 -17.54 -1.60 -10.65
CA ALA A 193 -16.96 -0.28 -10.43
C ALA A 193 -17.94 0.62 -9.69
N ASN A 194 -17.39 1.52 -8.88
CA ASN A 194 -18.14 2.55 -8.17
C ASN A 194 -18.95 3.40 -9.18
N PRO A 195 -20.22 3.73 -8.87
CA PRO A 195 -21.12 4.44 -9.79
C PRO A 195 -20.72 5.89 -10.07
N HIS A 196 -19.82 6.48 -9.28
CA HIS A 196 -19.30 7.81 -9.53
C HIS A 196 -18.60 7.84 -10.90
N ILE A 197 -19.04 8.75 -11.76
CA ILE A 197 -18.77 8.75 -13.19
C ILE A 197 -17.27 8.75 -13.55
N ARG A 198 -16.42 9.27 -12.65
CA ARG A 198 -14.95 9.19 -12.74
C ARG A 198 -14.45 7.77 -13.02
N PHE A 199 -14.93 6.75 -12.29
CA PHE A 199 -14.35 5.40 -12.37
C PHE A 199 -14.71 4.66 -13.65
N PRO A 200 -15.98 4.61 -14.10
CA PRO A 200 -16.32 4.01 -15.38
C PRO A 200 -15.69 4.75 -16.57
N THR A 201 -15.61 6.08 -16.51
CA THR A 201 -14.93 6.91 -17.54
C THR A 201 -13.45 6.56 -17.61
N LEU A 202 -12.78 6.43 -16.47
CA LEU A 202 -11.36 6.06 -16.41
C LEU A 202 -11.12 4.69 -17.06
N ALA A 203 -11.92 3.68 -16.72
CA ALA A 203 -11.81 2.36 -17.33
C ALA A 203 -12.06 2.38 -18.85
N ALA A 204 -13.11 3.08 -19.30
CA ALA A 204 -13.47 3.18 -20.72
C ALA A 204 -12.40 3.93 -21.53
N ASN A 205 -11.90 5.06 -21.02
CA ASN A 205 -10.91 5.87 -21.72
C ASN A 205 -9.53 5.22 -21.76
N ILE A 206 -9.13 4.46 -20.73
CA ILE A 206 -7.90 3.63 -20.78
C ILE A 206 -8.01 2.60 -21.91
N ARG A 207 -9.10 1.83 -21.96
CA ARG A 207 -9.33 0.83 -23.03
C ARG A 207 -9.33 1.47 -24.42
N SER A 208 -10.06 2.57 -24.57
CA SER A 208 -10.19 3.29 -25.84
C SER A 208 -8.85 3.90 -26.30
N ARG A 209 -8.08 4.49 -25.38
CA ARG A 209 -6.71 4.98 -25.65
C ARG A 209 -5.78 3.86 -26.07
N ARG A 210 -5.78 2.76 -25.31
CA ARG A 210 -4.94 1.59 -25.57
C ARG A 210 -5.27 0.93 -26.91
N GLY A 211 -6.51 1.04 -27.38
CA GLY A 211 -7.02 0.41 -28.61
C GLY A 211 -7.30 -1.09 -28.49
N ARG A 212 -7.20 -1.63 -27.27
CA ARG A 212 -7.48 -3.03 -26.88
C ARG A 212 -7.77 -3.08 -25.38
N LYS A 213 -8.27 -4.20 -24.86
CA LYS A 213 -8.43 -4.35 -23.41
C LYS A 213 -7.09 -4.28 -22.69
N VAL A 214 -7.15 -3.92 -21.41
CA VAL A 214 -5.99 -4.12 -20.51
C VAL A 214 -5.74 -5.62 -20.38
N GLN A 215 -4.47 -6.01 -20.24
CA GLN A 215 -4.07 -7.41 -20.25
C GLN A 215 -3.31 -7.74 -18.97
N VAL A 216 -4.01 -8.35 -18.01
CA VAL A 216 -3.45 -8.73 -16.73
C VAL A 216 -3.23 -10.24 -16.72
N ASN A 217 -2.02 -10.66 -17.08
CA ASN A 217 -1.62 -12.06 -17.07
C ASN A 217 -0.76 -12.35 -15.85
N VAL A 218 -1.22 -13.25 -14.99
CA VAL A 218 -0.55 -13.64 -13.75
C VAL A 218 -0.08 -15.08 -13.88
N PRO A 219 1.21 -15.39 -13.67
CA PRO A 219 1.69 -16.77 -13.74
C PRO A 219 0.87 -17.69 -12.83
N ILE A 220 0.40 -18.81 -13.36
CA ILE A 220 -0.30 -19.83 -12.57
C ILE A 220 0.68 -20.57 -11.66
N TYR A 221 0.31 -20.85 -10.42
CA TYR A 221 1.06 -21.76 -9.56
C TYR A 221 1.10 -23.15 -10.19
N LYS A 222 2.29 -23.73 -10.36
CA LYS A 222 2.45 -25.09 -10.86
C LYS A 222 2.52 -26.07 -9.69
N ASP A 223 1.40 -26.71 -9.38
CA ASP A 223 1.30 -27.79 -8.39
C ASP A 223 1.29 -29.17 -9.08
N VAL A 224 1.20 -30.25 -8.29
CA VAL A 224 1.34 -31.65 -8.72
C VAL A 224 0.39 -32.03 -9.85
N ASN A 225 -0.86 -31.57 -9.78
CA ASN A 225 -1.93 -31.87 -10.75
C ASN A 225 -2.30 -30.66 -11.62
N THR A 226 -1.54 -29.56 -11.56
CA THR A 226 -1.74 -28.44 -12.50
C THR A 226 -1.26 -28.88 -13.88
N PRO A 227 -2.13 -28.90 -14.92
CA PRO A 227 -1.70 -29.29 -16.26
C PRO A 227 -0.61 -28.35 -16.79
N TRP A 228 0.28 -28.86 -17.65
CA TRP A 228 1.35 -28.07 -18.24
C TRP A 228 1.57 -28.44 -19.72
N PRO A 229 1.35 -27.52 -20.69
CA PRO A 229 0.91 -26.14 -20.49
C PRO A 229 -0.49 -26.06 -19.88
N TRP A 230 -0.67 -25.12 -18.94
CA TRP A 230 -1.97 -24.79 -18.38
C TRP A 230 -2.66 -23.78 -19.29
N LYS A 231 -3.93 -24.00 -19.60
CA LYS A 231 -4.77 -23.01 -20.27
C LYS A 231 -5.83 -22.54 -19.31
N ASP A 232 -6.03 -21.22 -19.24
CA ASP A 232 -7.04 -20.64 -18.38
C ASP A 232 -8.44 -21.14 -18.78
N PRO A 233 -9.07 -22.00 -17.96
CA PRO A 233 -10.31 -22.66 -18.34
C PRO A 233 -11.51 -21.72 -18.29
N THR A 234 -11.35 -20.49 -17.78
CA THR A 234 -12.46 -19.53 -17.67
C THR A 234 -12.51 -18.55 -18.85
N VAL A 235 -11.52 -18.58 -19.75
CA VAL A 235 -11.51 -17.73 -20.96
C VAL A 235 -12.51 -18.26 -21.97
N ASN A 236 -13.42 -17.41 -22.44
CA ASN A 236 -14.37 -17.75 -23.49
C ASN A 236 -13.82 -17.28 -24.86
N TYR A 237 -13.27 -18.22 -25.62
CA TYR A 237 -12.73 -17.97 -26.96
C TYR A 237 -13.80 -17.82 -28.05
N ASP A 238 -15.08 -18.08 -27.75
CA ASP A 238 -16.21 -17.96 -28.67
C ASP A 238 -17.04 -16.70 -28.40
N LEU A 239 -16.58 -15.80 -27.52
CA LEU A 239 -17.24 -14.53 -27.24
C LEU A 239 -16.99 -13.52 -28.37
N HIS A 240 -18.05 -12.84 -28.82
CA HIS A 240 -18.02 -11.85 -29.91
C HIS A 240 -18.93 -10.64 -29.64
N ASN A 241 -19.10 -10.28 -28.37
CA ASN A 241 -19.97 -9.16 -27.99
C ASN A 241 -19.32 -7.81 -28.33
N TRP A 242 -17.99 -7.76 -28.25
CA TRP A 242 -17.18 -6.58 -28.50
C TRP A 242 -16.03 -6.89 -29.46
N PRO A 243 -15.53 -5.89 -30.23
CA PRO A 243 -14.34 -6.07 -31.05
C PRO A 243 -13.14 -6.59 -30.25
N GLU A 244 -12.98 -6.14 -29.00
CA GLU A 244 -11.89 -6.55 -28.12
C GLU A 244 -12.00 -7.99 -27.60
N ASP A 245 -13.10 -8.70 -27.85
CA ASP A 245 -13.17 -10.14 -27.55
C ASP A 245 -12.24 -10.95 -28.45
N ASP A 246 -11.83 -10.41 -29.61
CA ASP A 246 -10.79 -11.00 -30.45
C ASP A 246 -9.40 -11.00 -29.81
N ASP A 247 -9.16 -10.18 -28.77
CA ASP A 247 -7.86 -10.05 -28.11
C ASP A 247 -7.33 -11.42 -27.63
N VAL A 248 -8.18 -12.26 -27.03
CA VAL A 248 -7.77 -13.60 -26.54
C VAL A 248 -7.46 -14.57 -27.67
N ARG A 249 -8.17 -14.48 -28.80
CA ARG A 249 -7.86 -15.25 -30.03
C ARG A 249 -6.55 -14.79 -30.68
N ASN A 250 -6.15 -13.56 -30.42
CA ASN A 250 -4.91 -12.94 -30.88
C ASN A 250 -3.77 -13.00 -29.83
N GLY A 251 -3.88 -13.88 -28.82
CA GLY A 251 -2.80 -14.16 -27.88
C GLY A 251 -2.82 -13.36 -26.57
N ALA A 252 -3.91 -12.65 -26.26
CA ALA A 252 -4.00 -11.93 -24.98
C ALA A 252 -4.02 -12.86 -23.75
N ALA A 253 -4.43 -14.12 -23.91
CA ALA A 253 -4.45 -15.18 -22.89
C ALA A 253 -3.39 -16.26 -23.17
N PRO A 254 -2.11 -16.03 -22.82
CA PRO A 254 -1.03 -16.99 -23.05
C PRO A 254 -1.13 -18.21 -22.12
N ASP A 255 -0.58 -19.33 -22.57
CA ASP A 255 -0.41 -20.55 -21.76
C ASP A 255 0.35 -20.26 -20.45
N ASN A 256 -0.08 -20.88 -19.36
CA ASN A 256 0.48 -20.79 -18.00
C ASN A 256 0.23 -19.45 -17.28
N PHE A 257 -0.75 -18.67 -17.73
CA PHE A 257 -1.15 -17.43 -17.05
C PHE A 257 -2.64 -17.37 -16.81
N ILE A 258 -3.03 -17.04 -15.57
CA ILE A 258 -4.37 -16.59 -15.22
C ILE A 258 -4.61 -15.27 -15.97
N HIS A 259 -5.58 -15.27 -16.88
CA HIS A 259 -5.89 -14.15 -17.75
C HIS A 259 -7.03 -13.30 -17.18
N MET A 260 -6.81 -11.99 -17.06
CA MET A 260 -7.77 -11.02 -16.56
C MET A 260 -7.74 -9.78 -17.47
N ASP A 261 -8.89 -9.21 -17.79
CA ASP A 261 -9.04 -8.25 -18.91
C ASP A 261 -9.69 -6.91 -18.53
N ALA A 262 -9.72 -6.59 -17.23
CA ALA A 262 -10.44 -5.42 -16.71
C ALA A 262 -9.66 -4.66 -15.63
N MET A 263 -9.92 -3.35 -15.53
CA MET A 263 -9.37 -2.47 -14.51
C MET A 263 -9.68 -2.94 -13.08
N ALA A 264 -10.82 -3.61 -12.89
CA ALA A 264 -11.26 -4.14 -11.60
C ALA A 264 -10.31 -5.18 -10.99
N PHE A 265 -9.56 -5.91 -11.81
CA PHE A 265 -8.58 -6.89 -11.30
C PHE A 265 -7.33 -6.26 -10.70
N GLY A 266 -7.11 -4.97 -10.95
CA GLY A 266 -6.06 -4.19 -10.32
C GLY A 266 -6.63 -3.25 -9.27
N MET A 267 -7.38 -2.23 -9.71
CA MET A 267 -7.92 -1.18 -8.84
C MET A 267 -9.03 -1.67 -7.90
N GLY A 268 -9.52 -2.91 -8.07
CA GLY A 268 -10.34 -3.62 -7.07
C GLY A 268 -9.53 -4.27 -5.95
N SER A 269 -8.23 -3.96 -5.83
CA SER A 269 -7.35 -4.44 -4.77
C SER A 269 -7.14 -3.39 -3.69
N CYS A 270 -7.02 -3.83 -2.44
CA CYS A 270 -6.78 -3.00 -1.27
C CYS A 270 -5.29 -2.84 -0.95
N CYS A 271 -4.93 -1.75 -0.28
CA CYS A 271 -3.57 -1.51 0.20
C CYS A 271 -3.48 -0.70 1.49
N LEU A 272 -2.27 -0.68 2.06
CA LEU A 272 -1.90 0.21 3.16
C LEU A 272 -1.04 1.35 2.60
N GLN A 273 -1.51 2.59 2.74
CA GLN A 273 -0.78 3.77 2.29
C GLN A 273 -0.46 4.70 3.46
N ILE A 274 0.74 5.28 3.48
CA ILE A 274 1.17 6.19 4.54
C ILE A 274 1.55 7.53 3.93
N THR A 275 0.87 8.60 4.32
CA THR A 275 1.18 9.96 3.88
C THR A 275 1.87 10.74 4.99
N PHE A 276 3.04 11.30 4.70
CA PHE A 276 3.78 12.22 5.55
C PHE A 276 3.56 13.66 5.07
N GLN A 277 3.25 14.59 5.98
CA GLN A 277 3.39 16.01 5.74
C GLN A 277 4.77 16.46 6.24
N ALA A 278 5.61 16.87 5.30
CA ALA A 278 6.93 17.41 5.59
C ALA A 278 6.84 18.81 6.19
N LYS A 279 7.90 19.22 6.90
CA LYS A 279 8.07 20.59 7.39
C LYS A 279 8.11 21.60 6.25
N ASN A 280 8.83 21.25 5.20
CA ASN A 280 9.00 22.07 4.01
C ASN A 280 9.28 21.19 2.80
N ILE A 281 9.45 21.83 1.64
CA ILE A 281 9.69 21.13 0.40
C ILE A 281 11.02 20.35 0.39
N THR A 282 12.06 20.87 1.04
CA THR A 282 13.39 20.24 1.09
C THR A 282 13.32 18.91 1.85
N GLU A 283 12.68 18.89 3.02
CA GLU A 283 12.44 17.67 3.78
C GLU A 283 11.54 16.70 3.01
N GLY A 284 10.47 17.19 2.37
CA GLY A 284 9.58 16.35 1.55
C GLY A 284 10.31 15.66 0.40
N ARG A 285 11.11 16.40 -0.37
CA ARG A 285 11.91 15.83 -1.47
C ARG A 285 12.94 14.82 -0.96
N ARG A 286 13.57 15.11 0.18
CA ARG A 286 14.50 14.18 0.83
C ARG A 286 13.79 12.88 1.24
N MET A 287 12.61 12.95 1.89
CA MET A 287 11.87 11.76 2.29
C MET A 287 11.42 10.93 1.08
N TYR A 288 10.89 11.58 0.03
CA TYR A 288 10.53 10.89 -1.21
C TYR A 288 11.70 10.05 -1.75
N ASP A 289 12.90 10.66 -1.80
CA ASP A 289 14.09 10.01 -2.32
C ASP A 289 14.60 8.88 -1.42
N GLN A 290 14.71 9.13 -0.10
CA GLN A 290 15.27 8.16 0.84
C GLN A 290 14.33 6.97 1.10
N LEU A 291 13.02 7.14 0.95
CA LEU A 291 12.04 6.07 1.11
C LEU A 291 11.86 5.22 -0.16
N SER A 292 12.19 5.75 -1.35
CA SER A 292 12.01 5.02 -2.62
C SER A 292 12.70 3.64 -2.64
N PRO A 293 13.96 3.46 -2.19
CA PRO A 293 14.62 2.15 -2.15
C PRO A 293 14.02 1.15 -1.16
N LEU A 294 13.26 1.64 -0.16
CA LEU A 294 12.58 0.79 0.83
C LEU A 294 11.29 0.19 0.26
N ALA A 295 10.67 0.84 -0.72
CA ALA A 295 9.40 0.42 -1.28
C ALA A 295 9.33 -1.06 -1.72
N PRO A 296 10.27 -1.59 -2.52
CA PRO A 296 10.24 -3.01 -2.91
C PRO A 296 10.47 -3.97 -1.74
N ILE A 297 11.24 -3.57 -0.73
CA ILE A 297 11.49 -4.39 0.47
C ILE A 297 10.19 -4.53 1.26
N LEU A 298 9.47 -3.43 1.45
CA LEU A 298 8.18 -3.43 2.15
C LEU A 298 7.08 -4.11 1.34
N LEU A 299 7.11 -4.04 0.00
CA LEU A 299 6.22 -4.82 -0.86
C LEU A 299 6.40 -6.33 -0.61
N ALA A 300 7.64 -6.82 -0.57
CA ALA A 300 7.92 -8.24 -0.29
C ALA A 300 7.55 -8.64 1.16
N LEU A 301 7.89 -7.81 2.16
CA LEU A 301 7.56 -8.06 3.58
C LEU A 301 6.05 -8.13 3.87
N THR A 302 5.27 -7.37 3.10
CA THR A 302 3.82 -7.25 3.28
C THR A 302 3.02 -8.20 2.40
N ALA A 303 3.67 -8.98 1.53
CA ALA A 303 3.05 -9.84 0.54
C ALA A 303 1.75 -10.55 1.01
N ALA A 304 0.64 -10.30 0.33
CA ALA A 304 -0.69 -10.76 0.76
C ALA A 304 -1.61 -11.24 -0.39
N THR A 305 -1.08 -11.42 -1.61
CA THR A 305 -1.91 -11.69 -2.80
C THR A 305 -1.46 -12.91 -3.62
N PRO A 306 -1.74 -14.14 -3.14
CA PRO A 306 -1.32 -15.37 -3.81
C PRO A 306 -2.43 -16.03 -4.65
N VAL A 307 -3.63 -15.44 -4.74
CA VAL A 307 -4.78 -16.01 -5.46
C VAL A 307 -5.41 -14.94 -6.36
N TYR A 308 -5.65 -15.31 -7.62
CA TYR A 308 -6.40 -14.49 -8.58
C TYR A 308 -7.44 -15.33 -9.30
N LYS A 309 -8.65 -14.79 -9.46
CA LYS A 309 -9.73 -15.39 -10.27
C LYS A 309 -9.98 -16.87 -9.96
N GLY A 310 -9.88 -17.24 -8.68
CA GLY A 310 -10.09 -18.61 -8.22
C GLY A 310 -8.92 -19.56 -8.48
N PHE A 311 -7.70 -19.05 -8.71
CA PHE A 311 -6.51 -19.87 -8.90
C PHE A 311 -5.33 -19.37 -8.08
N LEU A 312 -4.53 -20.30 -7.54
CA LEU A 312 -3.24 -19.96 -6.94
C LEU A 312 -2.30 -19.42 -8.00
N ALA A 313 -1.71 -18.26 -7.73
CA ALA A 313 -0.75 -17.58 -8.59
C ALA A 313 0.69 -17.86 -8.15
N ASP A 314 1.65 -17.80 -9.08
CA ASP A 314 3.09 -17.94 -8.81
C ASP A 314 3.77 -16.59 -8.50
N THR A 315 3.06 -15.77 -7.74
CA THR A 315 3.45 -14.46 -7.24
C THR A 315 2.70 -14.21 -5.94
N ASP A 316 3.23 -13.33 -5.09
CA ASP A 316 2.65 -13.08 -3.76
C ASP A 316 2.17 -11.63 -3.54
N VAL A 317 2.29 -10.74 -4.54
CA VAL A 317 1.97 -9.31 -4.41
C VAL A 317 1.15 -8.78 -5.59
N ARG A 318 0.44 -7.66 -5.39
CA ARG A 318 -0.52 -7.11 -6.37
C ARG A 318 0.05 -6.15 -7.41
N TRP A 319 1.27 -5.66 -7.23
CA TRP A 319 1.71 -4.39 -7.83
C TRP A 319 1.68 -4.39 -9.37
N ASN A 320 2.21 -5.41 -10.02
CA ASN A 320 2.23 -5.53 -11.48
C ASN A 320 0.83 -5.80 -12.05
N GLN A 321 -0.06 -6.40 -11.28
CA GLN A 321 -1.44 -6.64 -11.66
C GLN A 321 -2.19 -5.31 -11.72
N ILE A 322 -2.03 -4.45 -10.71
CA ILE A 322 -2.57 -3.08 -10.76
C ILE A 322 -1.92 -2.29 -11.90
N SER A 323 -0.60 -2.40 -12.04
CA SER A 323 0.15 -1.74 -13.11
C SER A 323 -0.45 -2.00 -14.50
N ARG A 324 -0.74 -3.28 -14.78
CA ARG A 324 -1.31 -3.74 -16.05
C ARG A 324 -2.80 -3.40 -16.20
N ALA A 325 -3.55 -3.37 -15.10
CA ALA A 325 -4.98 -3.08 -15.10
C ALA A 325 -5.32 -1.63 -15.48
N VAL A 326 -4.35 -0.72 -15.43
CA VAL A 326 -4.50 0.68 -15.86
C VAL A 326 -3.44 1.12 -16.86
N ASP A 327 -2.82 0.16 -17.56
CA ASP A 327 -1.83 0.45 -18.60
C ASP A 327 -2.53 0.92 -19.86
N ASP A 328 -2.50 2.22 -20.11
CA ASP A 328 -3.12 2.87 -21.26
C ASP A 328 -2.22 2.95 -22.49
N ARG A 329 -0.99 2.40 -22.42
CA ARG A 329 0.00 2.52 -23.50
C ARG A 329 -0.48 1.88 -24.79
N THR A 330 -0.36 2.61 -25.90
CA THR A 330 -0.64 2.12 -27.25
C THR A 330 0.41 1.09 -27.69
N ALA A 331 0.16 0.43 -28.83
CA ALA A 331 1.15 -0.44 -29.47
C ALA A 331 2.44 0.30 -29.87
N GLU A 332 2.39 1.58 -30.23
CA GLU A 332 3.59 2.37 -30.55
C GLU A 332 4.39 2.72 -29.29
N GLU A 333 3.69 3.12 -28.22
CA GLU A 333 4.31 3.45 -26.93
C GLU A 333 4.95 2.23 -26.27
N LEU A 334 4.35 1.03 -26.42
CA LEU A 334 4.93 -0.27 -26.02
C LEU A 334 6.06 -0.72 -26.94
N GLY A 335 6.16 -0.11 -28.12
CA GLY A 335 7.16 -0.42 -29.12
C GLY A 335 6.88 -1.64 -29.99
N GLU A 336 5.66 -2.17 -29.93
CA GLU A 336 5.14 -3.25 -30.79
C GLU A 336 4.98 -2.79 -32.26
N LYS A 337 4.80 -1.48 -32.47
CA LYS A 337 4.74 -0.83 -33.78
C LYS A 337 5.78 0.31 -33.89
N PRO A 338 6.12 0.76 -35.11
CA PRO A 338 6.87 2.00 -35.33
C PRO A 338 6.14 3.20 -34.70
N LEU A 339 6.90 4.24 -34.33
CA LEU A 339 6.33 5.46 -33.74
C LEU A 339 5.94 6.40 -34.88
N GLU A 340 4.65 6.52 -35.17
CA GLU A 340 4.09 7.31 -36.26
C GLU A 340 3.06 8.35 -35.78
N HIS A 341 2.31 8.03 -34.73
CA HIS A 341 1.23 8.85 -34.20
C HIS A 341 1.44 9.26 -32.74
N ASP A 342 2.11 8.44 -31.95
CA ASP A 342 2.43 8.75 -30.56
C ASP A 342 3.76 9.53 -30.45
N ARG A 343 3.97 10.21 -29.32
CA ARG A 343 5.15 11.07 -29.12
C ARG A 343 6.38 10.30 -28.66
N TRP A 344 6.19 9.22 -27.91
CA TRP A 344 7.26 8.55 -27.16
C TRP A 344 7.09 7.04 -27.12
N ARG A 345 8.19 6.29 -27.01
CA ARG A 345 8.18 4.94 -26.45
C ARG A 345 8.25 5.05 -24.94
N ILE A 346 7.31 4.44 -24.22
CA ILE A 346 7.18 4.61 -22.77
C ILE A 346 7.42 3.27 -22.06
N PRO A 347 8.52 3.13 -21.29
CA PRO A 347 8.95 1.83 -20.77
C PRO A 347 8.02 1.27 -19.68
N LYS A 348 7.33 2.15 -18.94
CA LYS A 348 6.50 1.78 -17.79
C LYS A 348 5.04 2.19 -18.00
N SER A 349 4.11 1.46 -17.41
CA SER A 349 2.72 1.91 -17.24
C SER A 349 2.67 3.22 -16.43
N ARG A 350 1.57 3.97 -16.53
CA ARG A 350 1.32 5.13 -15.66
C ARG A 350 1.15 4.74 -14.19
N TYR A 351 0.83 3.47 -13.92
CA TYR A 351 0.97 2.85 -12.62
C TYR A 351 2.26 2.02 -12.60
N ALA A 352 3.32 2.48 -11.95
CA ALA A 352 4.63 1.81 -11.98
C ALA A 352 5.57 2.30 -10.89
N SER A 353 6.77 1.71 -10.79
CA SER A 353 7.80 2.24 -9.92
C SER A 353 8.25 3.65 -10.30
N ASN A 354 8.65 4.46 -9.32
CA ASN A 354 9.22 5.80 -9.54
C ASN A 354 10.38 5.77 -10.54
N SER A 355 10.44 6.79 -11.39
CA SER A 355 11.49 6.94 -12.43
C SER A 355 12.52 8.03 -12.08
N THR A 356 12.30 8.79 -11.01
CA THR A 356 13.10 9.97 -10.67
C THR A 356 13.40 10.03 -9.19
N TYR A 357 14.61 10.47 -8.85
CA TYR A 357 14.90 11.12 -7.58
C TYR A 357 14.75 12.64 -7.74
N ILE A 358 14.18 13.30 -6.73
CA ILE A 358 13.75 14.69 -6.80
C ILE A 358 14.46 15.61 -5.82
N SER A 359 15.26 15.12 -4.87
CA SER A 359 15.97 15.96 -3.89
C SER A 359 17.19 16.68 -4.50
N ASN A 360 17.57 17.80 -3.87
CA ASN A 360 18.83 18.51 -4.13
C ASN A 360 19.95 18.07 -3.16
N ASP A 361 19.84 16.86 -2.60
CA ASP A 361 20.84 16.26 -1.71
C ASP A 361 22.19 16.11 -2.43
N SER A 362 23.29 16.58 -1.83
CA SER A 362 24.64 16.43 -2.40
C SER A 362 25.08 14.99 -2.63
N ARG A 363 24.45 14.03 -1.95
CA ARG A 363 24.78 12.60 -2.06
C ARG A 363 24.08 11.95 -3.25
N LEU A 364 23.12 12.62 -3.89
CA LEU A 364 22.44 12.15 -5.09
C LEU A 364 23.36 12.29 -6.32
N ARG A 365 24.06 11.20 -6.64
CA ARG A 365 24.94 11.09 -7.81
C ARG A 365 24.15 11.07 -9.13
N LYS A 366 24.79 11.44 -10.24
CA LYS A 366 24.17 11.43 -11.57
C LYS A 366 23.88 10.02 -12.04
N GLU A 367 24.76 9.11 -11.66
CA GLU A 367 24.72 7.68 -11.92
C GLU A 367 23.54 6.98 -11.22
N TYR A 368 22.89 7.65 -10.25
CA TYR A 368 21.66 7.13 -9.65
C TYR A 368 20.40 7.38 -10.47
N LEU A 369 20.50 8.21 -11.51
CA LEU A 369 19.38 8.64 -12.31
C LEU A 369 19.24 7.76 -13.53
N ASP A 370 18.02 7.70 -14.06
CA ASP A 370 17.75 7.01 -15.32
C ASP A 370 18.27 7.87 -16.49
N PRO A 371 19.29 7.42 -17.25
CA PRO A 371 19.79 8.15 -18.41
C PRO A 371 18.78 8.17 -19.56
N ASP A 372 17.86 7.21 -19.60
CA ASP A 372 16.87 7.02 -20.67
C ASP A 372 15.48 7.55 -20.27
N LEU A 373 15.42 8.42 -19.26
CA LEU A 373 14.18 8.98 -18.76
C LEU A 373 13.47 9.79 -19.85
N VAL A 374 12.28 9.32 -20.24
CA VAL A 374 11.40 10.04 -21.16
C VAL A 374 10.80 11.26 -20.45
N ILE A 375 11.03 12.45 -21.01
CA ILE A 375 10.45 13.70 -20.53
C ILE A 375 9.98 14.55 -21.71
N ASP A 376 9.03 15.44 -21.45
CA ASP A 376 8.74 16.54 -22.36
C ASP A 376 9.70 17.71 -22.08
N PRO A 377 10.67 18.01 -22.98
CA PRO A 377 11.69 19.03 -22.74
C PRO A 377 11.11 20.45 -22.67
N ASP A 378 10.03 20.73 -23.42
CA ASP A 378 9.41 22.06 -23.45
C ASP A 378 8.69 22.33 -22.13
N ILE A 379 7.99 21.33 -21.60
CA ILE A 379 7.36 21.41 -20.26
C ILE A 379 8.41 21.60 -19.18
N LYS A 380 9.52 20.85 -19.25
CA LYS A 380 10.62 21.02 -18.29
C LYS A 380 11.14 22.46 -18.33
N GLN A 381 11.36 23.01 -19.53
CA GLN A 381 11.85 24.39 -19.67
C GLN A 381 10.83 25.40 -19.13
N GLN A 382 9.54 25.24 -19.45
CA GLN A 382 8.48 26.11 -18.94
C GLN A 382 8.39 26.12 -17.40
N LEU A 383 8.55 24.95 -16.76
CA LEU A 383 8.59 24.85 -15.30
C LEU A 383 9.83 25.54 -14.71
N MET A 384 10.98 25.41 -15.38
CA MET A 384 12.23 26.08 -14.98
C MET A 384 12.14 27.59 -15.12
N ASP A 385 11.55 28.09 -16.21
CA ASP A 385 11.31 29.52 -16.43
C ASP A 385 10.34 30.08 -15.37
N GLY A 386 9.41 29.25 -14.87
CA GLY A 386 8.56 29.53 -13.72
C GLY A 386 9.28 29.52 -12.35
N GLY A 387 10.59 29.28 -12.33
CA GLY A 387 11.45 29.31 -11.14
C GLY A 387 11.52 27.99 -10.37
N MET A 388 11.13 26.87 -10.96
CA MET A 388 11.36 25.54 -10.41
C MET A 388 12.78 25.06 -10.73
N ASP A 389 13.45 24.38 -9.80
CA ASP A 389 14.78 23.84 -10.11
C ASP A 389 14.70 22.67 -11.09
N SER A 390 15.81 22.42 -11.81
CA SER A 390 15.84 21.43 -12.89
C SER A 390 15.47 20.01 -12.44
N ARG A 391 15.72 19.61 -11.19
CA ARG A 391 15.40 18.24 -10.72
C ARG A 391 13.90 18.06 -10.62
N LEU A 392 13.24 18.98 -9.92
CA LEU A 392 11.79 18.92 -9.74
C LEU A 392 11.04 19.18 -11.05
N ALA A 393 11.54 20.09 -11.90
CA ALA A 393 10.98 20.30 -13.24
C ALA A 393 11.04 19.04 -14.11
N THR A 394 12.15 18.28 -14.03
CA THR A 394 12.29 16.99 -14.74
C THR A 394 11.27 15.96 -14.25
N HIS A 395 11.00 15.91 -12.94
CA HIS A 395 9.98 15.02 -12.38
C HIS A 395 8.60 15.29 -12.95
N PHE A 396 8.11 16.53 -12.90
CA PHE A 396 6.79 16.87 -13.43
C PHE A 396 6.73 16.74 -14.96
N ALA A 397 7.80 17.11 -15.68
CA ALA A 397 7.88 16.89 -17.13
C ALA A 397 7.79 15.40 -17.52
N HIS A 398 8.30 14.49 -16.68
CA HIS A 398 8.10 13.05 -16.86
C HIS A 398 6.64 12.63 -16.63
N LEU A 399 5.98 13.12 -15.57
CA LEU A 399 4.57 12.80 -15.31
C LEU A 399 3.64 13.30 -16.43
N PHE A 400 4.01 14.40 -17.07
CA PHE A 400 3.21 15.11 -18.07
C PHE A 400 3.38 14.53 -19.49
N ILE A 401 4.21 13.49 -19.67
CA ILE A 401 4.25 12.73 -20.94
C ILE A 401 2.95 11.94 -21.18
N ARG A 402 2.14 11.76 -20.13
CA ARG A 402 0.85 11.06 -20.19
C ARG A 402 -0.24 11.97 -20.71
N ASP A 403 -1.25 11.35 -21.29
CA ASP A 403 -2.50 12.03 -21.57
C ASP A 403 -3.41 12.05 -20.32
N PRO A 404 -4.18 13.13 -20.13
CA PRO A 404 -5.27 13.16 -19.16
C PRO A 404 -6.38 12.20 -19.61
N ILE A 405 -6.89 11.39 -18.68
CA ILE A 405 -7.82 10.29 -19.02
C ILE A 405 -9.25 10.58 -18.59
N VAL A 406 -9.46 11.44 -17.60
CA VAL A 406 -10.80 11.80 -17.12
C VAL A 406 -10.90 13.31 -17.12
N ILE A 407 -11.48 13.88 -18.18
CA ILE A 407 -11.66 15.32 -18.35
C ILE A 407 -13.15 15.61 -18.25
N PHE A 408 -13.55 16.60 -17.44
CA PHE A 408 -14.92 17.08 -17.40
C PHE A 408 -15.08 18.31 -18.31
N ALA A 409 -16.19 18.37 -19.05
CA ALA A 409 -16.44 19.43 -20.02
C ALA A 409 -16.49 20.81 -19.36
N GLU A 410 -17.02 20.88 -18.14
CA GLU A 410 -17.18 22.09 -17.35
C GLU A 410 -15.81 22.71 -16.99
N ASP A 411 -14.81 21.87 -16.73
CA ASP A 411 -13.45 22.30 -16.37
C ASP A 411 -12.72 22.98 -17.55
N LEU A 412 -13.19 22.79 -18.79
CA LEU A 412 -12.56 23.38 -20.00
C LEU A 412 -13.03 24.81 -20.29
N THR A 413 -13.97 25.35 -19.52
CA THR A 413 -14.61 26.64 -19.82
C THR A 413 -13.72 27.84 -19.47
N THR A 414 -13.10 27.82 -18.29
CA THR A 414 -12.26 28.91 -17.79
C THR A 414 -11.14 28.39 -16.90
N LEU A 415 -9.92 28.91 -17.10
CA LEU A 415 -8.80 28.60 -16.22
C LEU A 415 -8.95 29.28 -14.86
N ASP A 416 -9.11 28.48 -13.82
CA ASP A 416 -9.07 28.93 -12.42
C ASP A 416 -7.74 28.51 -11.77
N LEU A 417 -6.89 29.50 -11.46
CA LEU A 417 -5.60 29.29 -10.78
C LEU A 417 -5.73 29.07 -9.27
N SER A 418 -6.93 29.26 -8.71
CA SER A 418 -7.22 28.90 -7.33
C SER A 418 -7.54 27.42 -7.17
N LYS A 419 -7.90 26.73 -8.26
CA LYS A 419 -8.14 25.28 -8.31
C LYS A 419 -6.93 24.50 -8.81
N THR A 420 -7.02 23.18 -8.76
CA THR A 420 -5.95 22.26 -9.15
C THR A 420 -6.40 21.16 -10.10
N ASP A 421 -7.59 21.26 -10.69
CA ASP A 421 -8.27 20.15 -11.36
C ASP A 421 -7.48 19.64 -12.59
N HIS A 422 -6.88 20.53 -13.38
CA HIS A 422 -6.07 20.14 -14.55
C HIS A 422 -4.72 19.54 -14.14
N PHE A 423 -4.07 20.11 -13.12
CA PHE A 423 -2.85 19.53 -12.56
C PHE A 423 -3.13 18.13 -11.98
N GLU A 424 -4.19 17.99 -11.19
CA GLU A 424 -4.59 16.73 -10.57
C GLU A 424 -5.06 15.70 -11.59
N ASN A 425 -5.54 16.10 -12.77
CA ASN A 425 -5.85 15.18 -13.86
C ASN A 425 -4.64 14.32 -14.24
N LEU A 426 -3.45 14.93 -14.30
CA LEU A 426 -2.19 14.27 -14.62
C LEU A 426 -1.54 13.67 -13.38
N GLN A 427 -1.48 14.42 -12.27
CA GLN A 427 -0.84 13.97 -11.03
C GLN A 427 -1.55 12.77 -10.40
N SER A 428 -2.87 12.84 -10.24
CA SER A 428 -3.65 11.79 -9.55
C SER A 428 -3.71 10.48 -10.34
N THR A 429 -3.46 10.53 -11.65
CA THR A 429 -3.47 9.37 -12.57
C THR A 429 -2.07 8.91 -12.99
N ASN A 430 -1.01 9.45 -12.37
CA ASN A 430 0.29 8.80 -12.30
C ASN A 430 0.42 8.15 -10.92
N TRP A 431 0.37 6.82 -10.88
CA TRP A 431 0.38 6.04 -9.64
C TRP A 431 1.74 5.39 -9.45
N GLN A 432 2.58 6.02 -8.63
CA GLN A 432 3.91 5.51 -8.33
C GLN A 432 3.98 4.90 -6.91
N HIS A 433 5.08 4.22 -6.55
CA HIS A 433 5.23 3.68 -5.20
C HIS A 433 5.52 4.78 -4.16
N MET A 434 6.17 5.86 -4.58
CA MET A 434 6.20 7.14 -3.88
C MET A 434 5.42 8.19 -4.66
N ARG A 435 4.62 9.00 -3.97
CA ARG A 435 3.99 10.18 -4.58
C ARG A 435 4.40 11.44 -3.84
N PHE A 436 4.91 12.42 -4.58
CA PHE A 436 5.18 13.75 -4.08
C PHE A 436 3.93 14.62 -4.30
N LYS A 437 3.31 15.09 -3.22
CA LYS A 437 1.99 15.76 -3.24
C LYS A 437 2.17 17.25 -2.92
N PRO A 438 2.02 18.14 -3.90
CA PRO A 438 1.93 19.58 -3.64
C PRO A 438 0.78 19.91 -2.69
N PRO A 439 0.83 21.06 -2.00
CA PRO A 439 -0.30 21.53 -1.21
C PRO A 439 -1.57 21.67 -2.05
N PRO A 440 -2.71 21.15 -1.58
CA PRO A 440 -4.00 21.32 -2.26
C PRO A 440 -4.47 22.77 -2.19
N ALA A 441 -5.42 23.12 -3.06
CA ALA A 441 -6.11 24.41 -3.02
C ALA A 441 -6.96 24.56 -1.74
N GLY A 442 -7.16 25.81 -1.31
CA GLY A 442 -8.15 26.18 -0.29
C GLY A 442 -7.85 25.77 1.17
N VAL A 443 -6.94 24.83 1.43
CA VAL A 443 -6.64 24.35 2.79
C VAL A 443 -5.19 24.58 3.18
N ASP A 444 -4.95 24.84 4.46
CA ASP A 444 -3.61 25.08 4.99
C ASP A 444 -2.87 23.75 5.26
N ILE A 445 -2.59 23.00 4.20
CA ILE A 445 -1.79 21.76 4.20
C ILE A 445 -0.41 22.03 3.57
N GLY A 446 0.61 21.31 4.05
CA GLY A 446 2.00 21.41 3.59
C GLY A 446 2.35 20.50 2.42
N TRP A 447 3.65 20.44 2.08
CA TRP A 447 4.18 19.47 1.11
C TRP A 447 4.11 18.07 1.70
N ARG A 448 3.62 17.10 0.92
CA ARG A 448 3.41 15.73 1.39
C ARG A 448 4.15 14.71 0.54
N VAL A 449 4.45 13.57 1.15
CA VAL A 449 5.03 12.39 0.51
C VAL A 449 4.21 11.18 0.92
N GLU A 450 3.78 10.39 -0.04
CA GLU A 450 2.95 9.21 0.20
C GLU A 450 3.71 7.95 -0.20
N PHE A 451 3.79 7.00 0.73
CA PHE A 451 4.40 5.68 0.60
C PHE A 451 3.28 4.66 0.35
N ARG A 452 3.23 4.10 -0.87
CA ARG A 452 2.09 3.36 -1.43
C ARG A 452 2.27 1.85 -1.70
N PRO A 453 3.45 1.21 -1.56
CA PRO A 453 3.64 -0.15 -2.07
C PRO A 453 3.02 -1.23 -1.18
N MET A 454 2.81 -0.98 0.12
CA MET A 454 2.45 -2.04 1.07
C MET A 454 1.11 -2.67 0.73
N GLU A 455 1.07 -4.00 0.80
CA GLU A 455 -0.18 -4.75 0.75
C GLU A 455 -0.95 -4.51 2.05
N ILE A 456 -2.28 -4.54 2.01
CA ILE A 456 -3.08 -4.50 3.25
C ILE A 456 -2.97 -5.86 3.95
N GLN A 457 -2.84 -5.84 5.27
CA GLN A 457 -2.71 -7.02 6.12
C GLN A 457 -4.06 -7.43 6.72
N ILE A 458 -4.20 -8.70 7.09
CA ILE A 458 -5.45 -9.26 7.61
C ILE A 458 -5.89 -8.56 8.91
N THR A 459 -4.96 -8.20 9.80
CA THR A 459 -5.31 -7.60 11.09
C THR A 459 -4.95 -6.13 11.21
N ASP A 460 -5.74 -5.38 12.00
CA ASP A 460 -5.43 -4.00 12.37
C ASP A 460 -4.08 -3.87 13.10
N PHE A 461 -3.69 -4.89 13.88
CA PHE A 461 -2.36 -4.96 14.52
C PHE A 461 -1.23 -5.00 13.49
N GLU A 462 -1.34 -5.83 12.46
CA GLU A 462 -0.32 -5.93 11.41
C GLU A 462 -0.24 -4.64 10.58
N ASN A 463 -1.39 -4.08 10.21
CA ASN A 463 -1.44 -2.79 9.49
C ASN A 463 -0.82 -1.66 10.32
N ALA A 464 -1.14 -1.57 11.61
CA ALA A 464 -0.53 -0.61 12.52
C ALA A 464 0.98 -0.82 12.67
N ALA A 465 1.44 -2.08 12.77
CA ALA A 465 2.86 -2.39 12.88
C ALA A 465 3.67 -1.87 11.68
N PHE A 466 3.20 -2.11 10.45
CA PHE A 466 3.88 -1.62 9.25
C PHE A 466 3.78 -0.10 9.10
N ALA A 467 2.63 0.50 9.43
CA ALA A 467 2.46 1.95 9.45
C ALA A 467 3.44 2.62 10.43
N VAL A 468 3.50 2.14 11.67
CA VAL A 468 4.40 2.65 12.71
C VAL A 468 5.86 2.42 12.34
N PHE A 469 6.20 1.26 11.76
CA PHE A 469 7.56 0.98 11.35
C PHE A 469 8.09 1.95 10.31
N ILE A 470 7.33 2.25 9.25
CA ILE A 470 7.80 3.18 8.22
C ILE A 470 7.93 4.61 8.77
N VAL A 471 7.08 4.98 9.74
CA VAL A 471 7.21 6.25 10.47
C VAL A 471 8.49 6.28 11.30
N LEU A 472 8.80 5.22 12.04
CA LEU A 472 10.03 5.12 12.83
C LEU A 472 11.29 5.11 11.95
N VAL A 473 11.26 4.40 10.81
CA VAL A 473 12.35 4.43 9.82
C VAL A 473 12.54 5.83 9.27
N THR A 474 11.46 6.56 8.96
CA THR A 474 11.53 7.95 8.52
C THR A 474 12.16 8.86 9.58
N ARG A 475 11.78 8.68 10.85
CA ARG A 475 12.38 9.42 11.97
C ARG A 475 13.87 9.08 12.12
N ALA A 476 14.28 7.83 11.95
CA ALA A 476 15.68 7.43 11.98
C ALA A 476 16.48 8.00 10.78
N ILE A 477 15.90 8.01 9.57
CA ILE A 477 16.50 8.63 8.37
C ILE A 477 16.82 10.09 8.61
N LEU A 478 15.86 10.85 9.14
CA LEU A 478 16.03 12.27 9.41
C LEU A 478 16.99 12.53 10.58
N SER A 479 16.92 11.72 11.64
CA SER A 479 17.71 11.92 12.86
C SER A 479 19.18 11.55 12.70
N TYR A 480 19.48 10.51 11.94
CA TYR A 480 20.85 10.03 11.70
C TYR A 480 21.43 10.47 10.36
N ASP A 481 20.71 11.33 9.64
CA ASP A 481 21.09 11.80 8.31
C ASP A 481 21.38 10.63 7.35
N LEU A 482 20.57 9.56 7.38
CA LEU A 482 20.83 8.34 6.60
C LEU A 482 20.81 8.60 5.08
N ASN A 483 21.53 7.73 4.35
CA ASN A 483 21.61 7.73 2.89
C ASN A 483 21.27 6.34 2.33
N PHE A 484 20.14 6.21 1.64
CA PHE A 484 19.71 4.98 0.97
C PHE A 484 19.78 5.04 -0.56
N TYR A 485 20.32 6.11 -1.16
CA TYR A 485 20.41 6.18 -2.62
C TYR A 485 21.16 4.98 -3.20
N ILE A 486 20.54 4.42 -4.24
CA ILE A 486 21.08 3.46 -5.20
C ILE A 486 20.57 3.88 -6.60
N PRO A 487 21.05 3.32 -7.71
CA PRO A 487 20.47 3.65 -9.01
C PRO A 487 18.98 3.33 -9.08
N ILE A 488 18.16 4.26 -9.58
CA ILE A 488 16.70 4.13 -9.62
C ILE A 488 16.24 2.93 -10.47
N GLN A 489 17.05 2.54 -11.45
CA GLN A 489 16.85 1.32 -12.23
C GLN A 489 16.98 0.06 -11.35
N LYS A 490 17.87 0.04 -10.36
CA LYS A 490 17.97 -1.04 -9.35
C LYS A 490 16.78 -1.09 -8.40
N VAL A 491 16.19 0.07 -8.07
CA VAL A 491 14.90 0.11 -7.36
C VAL A 491 13.80 -0.50 -8.23
N SER A 492 13.81 -0.26 -9.54
CA SER A 492 12.85 -0.87 -10.47
C SER A 492 13.05 -2.38 -10.60
N GLU A 493 14.28 -2.87 -10.71
CA GLU A 493 14.61 -4.30 -10.67
C GLU A 493 14.09 -4.95 -9.36
N ASN A 494 14.30 -4.29 -8.22
CA ASN A 494 13.80 -4.77 -6.94
C ASN A 494 12.28 -4.87 -6.87
N MET A 495 11.55 -3.95 -7.52
CA MET A 495 10.08 -4.03 -7.59
C MET A 495 9.65 -5.28 -8.36
N GLU A 496 10.35 -5.67 -9.42
CA GLU A 496 10.10 -6.95 -10.12
C GLU A 496 10.45 -8.15 -9.25
N THR A 497 11.60 -8.12 -8.55
CA THR A 497 11.99 -9.18 -7.61
C THR A 497 10.95 -9.41 -6.53
N ALA A 498 10.36 -8.34 -5.98
CA ALA A 498 9.34 -8.43 -4.92
C ALA A 498 8.08 -9.22 -5.31
N HIS A 499 7.85 -9.45 -6.61
CA HIS A 499 6.70 -10.24 -7.07
C HIS A 499 6.91 -11.75 -6.95
N LYS A 500 8.15 -12.23 -6.97
CA LYS A 500 8.40 -13.67 -6.97
C LYS A 500 7.79 -14.30 -5.71
N ARG A 501 7.26 -15.50 -5.87
CA ARG A 501 6.74 -16.28 -4.74
C ARG A 501 7.85 -16.49 -3.71
N ASP A 502 7.53 -16.24 -2.44
CA ASP A 502 8.46 -16.28 -1.30
C ASP A 502 9.69 -15.35 -1.45
N ALA A 503 9.62 -14.28 -2.27
CA ALA A 503 10.74 -13.35 -2.48
C ALA A 503 11.33 -12.78 -1.18
N VAL A 504 10.49 -12.62 -0.15
CA VAL A 504 10.92 -12.16 1.18
C VAL A 504 11.96 -13.09 1.83
N LEU A 505 11.95 -14.38 1.52
CA LEU A 505 12.85 -15.39 2.09
C LEU A 505 13.91 -15.90 1.10
N GLU A 506 13.55 -16.01 -0.18
CA GLU A 506 14.34 -16.74 -1.17
C GLU A 506 15.16 -15.82 -2.10
N ASP A 507 14.80 -14.54 -2.21
CA ASP A 507 15.44 -13.60 -3.12
C ASP A 507 16.30 -12.54 -2.39
N LYS A 508 17.12 -11.85 -3.17
CA LYS A 508 17.94 -10.72 -2.71
C LYS A 508 17.61 -9.45 -3.48
N PHE A 509 17.71 -8.33 -2.80
CA PHE A 509 17.38 -7.00 -3.28
C PHE A 509 18.63 -6.13 -3.28
N TRP A 510 18.78 -5.30 -4.30
CA TRP A 510 19.80 -4.27 -4.33
C TRP A 510 19.55 -3.25 -3.23
N PHE A 511 20.53 -3.07 -2.34
CA PHE A 511 20.40 -2.19 -1.21
C PHE A 511 21.72 -1.51 -0.86
N ARG A 512 21.63 -0.36 -0.19
CA ARG A 512 22.78 0.42 0.25
C ARG A 512 23.64 -0.38 1.23
N ARG A 513 24.95 -0.48 1.01
CA ARG A 513 25.89 -1.10 1.97
C ARG A 513 26.06 -0.28 3.24
N ASN A 514 26.40 1.00 3.11
CA ASN A 514 26.62 1.88 4.25
C ASN A 514 25.64 3.06 4.23
N PRO A 515 24.61 3.07 5.09
CA PRO A 515 23.63 4.15 5.15
C PRO A 515 24.06 5.30 6.06
N LEU A 516 25.12 5.13 6.86
CA LEU A 516 25.56 6.14 7.83
C LEU A 516 26.45 7.20 7.17
N PRO A 517 26.40 8.46 7.63
CA PRO A 517 27.28 9.51 7.12
C PRO A 517 28.76 9.16 7.29
N THR A 518 29.55 9.37 6.24
CA THR A 518 31.01 9.26 6.32
C THR A 518 31.55 10.40 7.18
N ARG A 519 31.89 10.14 8.44
CA ARG A 519 32.63 11.11 9.26
C ARG A 519 34.06 11.19 8.72
N LEU A 520 34.47 12.36 8.22
CA LEU A 520 35.90 12.62 8.02
C LEU A 520 36.60 12.46 9.38
N PRO A 521 37.78 11.80 9.44
CA PRO A 521 38.58 11.78 10.66
C PRO A 521 38.82 13.22 11.10
N ARG A 522 38.45 13.57 12.34
CA ARG A 522 38.97 14.80 12.96
C ARG A 522 40.49 14.71 12.88
N PRO A 523 41.21 15.69 12.32
CA PRO A 523 42.65 15.70 12.45
C PRO A 523 42.97 15.74 13.95
N TYR A 524 43.60 14.67 14.43
CA TYR A 524 44.16 14.63 15.76
C TYR A 524 45.22 15.74 15.88
N ASN A 525 45.16 16.47 17.00
CA ASN A 525 46.12 17.47 17.52
C ASN A 525 45.91 18.94 17.10
N ALA A 526 45.34 19.73 18.03
CA ALA A 526 46.11 20.71 18.80
C ALA A 526 45.22 21.31 19.91
N ALA A 527 45.78 21.40 21.11
CA ALA A 527 45.18 22.09 22.25
C ALA A 527 44.86 23.55 21.89
N GLY A 528 43.66 24.01 22.25
CA GLY A 528 43.26 25.40 22.09
C GLY A 528 41.80 25.59 22.49
N SER A 529 41.58 26.02 23.73
CA SER A 529 40.29 26.50 24.21
C SER A 529 39.84 27.70 23.39
N GLY A 530 38.82 27.51 22.55
CA GLY A 530 38.15 28.58 21.83
C GLY A 530 36.75 28.12 21.45
N ALA A 531 35.73 28.81 21.98
CA ALA A 531 34.34 28.57 21.64
C ALA A 531 34.14 28.80 20.14
N SER A 532 33.94 27.73 19.37
CA SER A 532 33.56 27.80 17.96
C SER A 532 32.16 27.24 17.80
N THR A 533 31.28 28.07 17.25
CA THR A 533 29.93 27.74 16.77
C THR A 533 29.96 26.47 15.90
N PRO A 534 28.93 25.59 15.98
CA PRO A 534 28.89 24.39 15.18
C PRO A 534 28.63 24.78 13.71
N VAL A 535 29.68 24.72 12.89
CA VAL A 535 29.54 24.75 11.44
C VAL A 535 28.91 23.42 11.03
N VAL A 536 27.66 23.46 10.55
CA VAL A 536 26.99 22.29 9.95
C VAL A 536 27.75 21.96 8.67
N SER A 537 28.74 21.07 8.78
CA SER A 537 29.50 20.59 7.63
C SER A 537 28.59 19.75 6.74
N ARG A 538 28.35 20.20 5.51
CA ARG A 538 27.64 19.43 4.47
C ARG A 538 28.25 18.02 4.39
N PRO A 539 27.44 16.94 4.35
CA PRO A 539 27.99 15.60 4.22
C PRO A 539 28.81 15.51 2.93
N PRO A 540 30.02 14.91 2.96
CA PRO A 540 30.86 14.81 1.79
C PRO A 540 30.15 14.02 0.69
N THR A 541 30.36 14.43 -0.56
CA THR A 541 29.92 13.63 -1.72
C THR A 541 30.65 12.29 -1.68
N PRO A 542 29.96 11.14 -1.82
CA PRO A 542 30.63 9.85 -1.94
C PRO A 542 31.69 9.89 -3.04
N THR A 543 32.89 9.36 -2.76
CA THR A 543 34.00 9.30 -3.71
C THR A 543 34.34 7.83 -3.96
N GLY A 544 34.39 7.41 -5.23
CA GLY A 544 34.61 6.02 -5.65
C GLY A 544 33.59 5.52 -6.68
N PRO A 545 33.75 4.28 -7.19
CA PRO A 545 32.75 3.63 -8.05
C PRO A 545 31.37 3.55 -7.39
N VAL A 546 30.30 3.72 -8.17
CA VAL A 546 28.91 3.70 -7.68
C VAL A 546 28.52 2.30 -7.23
N GLU A 547 29.04 1.32 -7.94
CA GLU A 547 28.81 -0.12 -7.78
C GLU A 547 29.29 -0.64 -6.42
N ASP A 548 30.25 0.05 -5.80
CA ASP A 548 30.76 -0.28 -4.46
C ASP A 548 29.81 0.21 -3.35
N GLU A 549 28.83 1.08 -3.65
CA GLU A 549 27.93 1.67 -2.65
C GLU A 549 26.71 0.78 -2.33
N TYR A 550 26.40 -0.21 -3.15
CA TYR A 550 25.23 -1.08 -3.02
C TYR A 550 25.54 -2.55 -3.28
N ALA A 551 24.68 -3.44 -2.79
CA ALA A 551 24.83 -4.90 -2.93
C ALA A 551 23.48 -5.60 -2.88
N GLN A 552 23.45 -6.86 -3.29
CA GLN A 552 22.29 -7.72 -3.08
C GLN A 552 22.26 -8.24 -1.64
N MET A 553 21.18 -7.96 -0.93
CA MET A 553 20.91 -8.40 0.44
C MET A 553 19.54 -9.06 0.52
N SER A 554 19.40 -10.11 1.32
CA SER A 554 18.10 -10.66 1.70
C SER A 554 17.30 -9.64 2.52
N VAL A 555 15.98 -9.83 2.59
CA VAL A 555 15.13 -8.98 3.43
C VAL A 555 15.53 -9.10 4.91
N ASP A 556 15.92 -10.29 5.38
CA ASP A 556 16.44 -10.49 6.73
C ASP A 556 17.66 -9.61 7.00
N GLU A 557 18.67 -9.63 6.13
CA GLU A 557 19.87 -8.79 6.27
C GLU A 557 19.52 -7.29 6.27
N ILE A 558 18.55 -6.85 5.46
CA ILE A 558 18.13 -5.45 5.40
C ILE A 558 17.35 -5.06 6.68
N VAL A 559 16.47 -5.91 7.18
CA VAL A 559 15.59 -5.60 8.31
C VAL A 559 16.30 -5.79 9.64
N ASN A 560 16.90 -6.96 9.85
CA ASN A 560 17.49 -7.39 11.10
C ASN A 560 18.99 -7.09 11.20
N GLY A 561 19.65 -6.84 10.06
CA GLY A 561 21.07 -6.55 9.98
C GLY A 561 21.92 -7.79 9.69
N SER A 562 23.20 -7.53 9.43
CA SER A 562 24.22 -8.54 9.17
C SER A 562 25.58 -8.05 9.67
N SER A 563 26.66 -8.76 9.37
CA SER A 563 28.02 -8.25 9.63
C SER A 563 28.38 -7.03 8.76
N GLU A 564 27.70 -6.84 7.62
CA GLU A 564 28.01 -5.78 6.65
C GLU A 564 27.00 -4.62 6.66
N PHE A 565 25.79 -4.84 7.16
CA PHE A 565 24.72 -3.83 7.20
C PHE A 565 24.10 -3.76 8.60
N PRO A 566 23.87 -2.56 9.18
CA PRO A 566 23.37 -2.45 10.55
C PRO A 566 21.96 -3.01 10.77
N GLY A 567 21.11 -3.04 9.75
CA GLY A 567 19.70 -3.43 9.86
C GLY A 567 18.76 -2.24 10.11
N LEU A 568 17.60 -2.19 9.46
CA LEU A 568 16.61 -1.14 9.65
C LEU A 568 16.03 -1.13 11.08
N ILE A 569 15.75 -2.30 11.64
CA ILE A 569 15.22 -2.41 13.00
C ILE A 569 16.27 -2.01 14.05
N PRO A 570 17.53 -2.50 14.00
CA PRO A 570 18.58 -1.99 14.88
C PRO A 570 18.79 -0.47 14.79
N LEU A 571 18.68 0.13 13.60
CA LEU A 571 18.72 1.59 13.44
C LEU A 571 17.52 2.27 14.14
N VAL A 572 16.31 1.73 14.01
CA VAL A 572 15.11 2.21 14.69
C VAL A 572 15.25 2.08 16.22
N GLU A 573 15.75 0.97 16.72
CA GLU A 573 15.96 0.77 18.16
C GLU A 573 17.02 1.70 18.72
N SER A 574 18.09 1.95 17.96
CA SER A 574 19.09 2.95 18.31
C SER A 574 18.44 4.34 18.42
N TYR A 575 17.57 4.69 17.47
CA TYR A 575 16.83 5.96 17.51
C TYR A 575 15.94 6.05 18.74
N LEU A 576 15.14 5.03 19.01
CA LEU A 576 14.29 4.94 20.21
C LEU A 576 15.09 4.98 21.51
N GLY A 577 16.32 4.46 21.52
CA GLY A 577 17.23 4.56 22.67
C GLY A 577 17.87 5.94 22.85
N SER A 578 17.96 6.74 21.79
CA SER A 578 18.53 8.09 21.82
C SER A 578 17.53 9.18 22.23
N VAL A 579 16.24 8.88 22.21
CA VAL A 579 15.15 9.78 22.56
C VAL A 579 14.45 9.33 23.84
N ASN A 580 13.83 10.26 24.56
CA ASN A 580 13.18 9.96 25.84
C ASN A 580 11.79 9.32 25.62
N VAL A 581 11.75 8.01 25.40
CA VAL A 581 10.52 7.20 25.31
C VAL A 581 10.32 6.48 26.64
N ASP A 582 9.11 6.52 27.19
CA ASP A 582 8.78 5.76 28.39
C ASP A 582 8.81 4.24 28.12
N VAL A 583 9.01 3.47 29.18
CA VAL A 583 9.23 2.02 29.09
C VAL A 583 8.01 1.30 28.54
N GLU A 584 6.81 1.74 28.91
CA GLU A 584 5.55 1.12 28.48
C GLU A 584 5.38 1.27 26.96
N THR A 585 5.52 2.50 26.45
CA THR A 585 5.47 2.79 25.02
C THR A 585 6.53 1.99 24.26
N ARG A 586 7.75 1.90 24.80
CA ARG A 586 8.82 1.12 24.17
C ARG A 586 8.50 -0.37 24.10
N CYS A 587 7.90 -0.95 25.14
CA CYS A 587 7.49 -2.35 25.15
C CYS A 587 6.41 -2.63 24.10
N GLU A 588 5.43 -1.75 23.92
CA GLU A 588 4.39 -1.90 22.90
C GLU A 588 4.97 -1.78 21.48
N LEU A 589 5.81 -0.78 21.23
CA LEU A 589 6.51 -0.65 19.94
C LEU A 589 7.35 -1.89 19.61
N GLN A 590 7.94 -2.53 20.63
CA GLN A 590 8.73 -3.74 20.42
C GLN A 590 7.90 -4.89 19.86
N ARG A 591 6.60 -4.97 20.19
CA ARG A 591 5.70 -6.00 19.64
C ARG A 591 5.51 -5.81 18.14
N TYR A 592 5.35 -4.57 17.67
CA TYR A 592 5.28 -4.25 16.25
C TYR A 592 6.60 -4.56 15.53
N LEU A 593 7.74 -4.19 16.13
CA LEU A 593 9.06 -4.48 15.55
C LEU A 593 9.35 -5.98 15.49
N ASP A 594 9.00 -6.74 16.53
CA ASP A 594 9.15 -8.21 16.57
C ASP A 594 8.35 -8.91 15.46
N LEU A 595 7.20 -8.35 15.07
CA LEU A 595 6.47 -8.79 13.89
C LEU A 595 7.28 -8.70 12.61
N ILE A 596 7.87 -7.55 12.37
CA ILE A 596 8.60 -7.29 11.14
C ILE A 596 9.90 -8.11 11.13
N ARG A 597 10.59 -8.23 12.29
CA ARG A 597 11.78 -9.10 12.43
C ARG A 597 11.49 -10.52 11.99
N ARG A 598 10.44 -11.10 12.57
CA ARG A 598 10.11 -12.52 12.40
C ARG A 598 9.52 -12.83 11.03
N ARG A 599 8.92 -11.86 10.35
CA ARG A 599 8.56 -12.02 8.94
C ARG A 599 9.78 -11.96 8.03
N ALA A 600 10.73 -11.08 8.33
CA ALA A 600 11.96 -10.94 7.56
C ALA A 600 12.85 -12.19 7.65
N ASP A 601 12.98 -12.81 8.84
CA ASP A 601 13.79 -14.02 9.05
C ASP A 601 13.05 -15.34 8.74
N GLY A 602 11.77 -15.27 8.35
CA GLY A 602 10.92 -16.43 8.04
C GLY A 602 10.38 -17.19 9.24
N THR A 603 10.60 -16.72 10.48
CA THR A 603 10.00 -17.29 11.69
C THR A 603 8.47 -17.22 11.66
N LEU A 604 7.92 -16.19 11.04
CA LEU A 604 6.50 -16.01 10.78
C LEU A 604 6.25 -15.78 9.30
N TRP A 605 5.10 -16.24 8.83
CA TRP A 605 4.73 -16.15 7.43
C TRP A 605 4.18 -14.78 7.06
N THR A 606 4.35 -14.43 5.78
CA THR A 606 3.54 -13.40 5.15
C THR A 606 2.09 -13.87 5.00
N ALA A 607 1.17 -12.94 4.82
CA ALA A 607 -0.24 -13.28 4.57
C ALA A 607 -0.38 -14.12 3.29
N ALA A 608 0.40 -13.83 2.25
CA ALA A 608 0.39 -14.59 1.01
C ALA A 608 0.79 -16.06 1.23
N ARG A 609 1.88 -16.30 1.97
CA ARG A 609 2.30 -17.67 2.29
C ARG A 609 1.25 -18.41 3.12
N TRP A 610 0.61 -17.74 4.08
CA TRP A 610 -0.45 -18.35 4.86
C TRP A 610 -1.69 -18.69 4.04
N ILE A 611 -2.19 -17.78 3.19
CA ILE A 611 -3.34 -18.05 2.30
C ILE A 611 -3.01 -19.25 1.40
N ARG A 612 -1.81 -19.28 0.82
CA ARG A 612 -1.35 -20.38 -0.03
C ARG A 612 -1.32 -21.72 0.72
N GLU A 613 -0.76 -21.73 1.93
CA GLU A 613 -0.72 -22.93 2.77
C GLU A 613 -2.11 -23.35 3.28
N PHE A 614 -3.01 -22.39 3.54
CA PHE A 614 -4.40 -22.65 3.87
C PHE A 614 -5.09 -23.42 2.73
N VAL A 615 -4.98 -22.90 1.49
CA VAL A 615 -5.52 -23.56 0.29
C VAL A 615 -4.92 -24.95 0.14
N LYS A 616 -3.59 -25.10 0.22
CA LYS A 616 -2.91 -26.39 0.01
C LYS A 616 -3.31 -27.47 1.02
N ARG A 617 -3.67 -27.08 2.24
CA ARG A 617 -4.07 -28.01 3.32
C ARG A 617 -5.57 -28.26 3.36
N HIS A 618 -6.35 -27.52 2.58
CA HIS A 618 -7.79 -27.64 2.55
C HIS A 618 -8.22 -28.99 1.96
N GLU A 619 -9.18 -29.69 2.59
CA GLU A 619 -9.62 -31.03 2.16
C GLU A 619 -10.15 -31.06 0.72
N GLY A 620 -10.79 -29.96 0.30
CA GLY A 620 -11.29 -29.77 -1.06
C GLY A 620 -10.23 -29.42 -2.12
N TYR A 621 -8.97 -29.18 -1.75
CA TYR A 621 -7.91 -28.84 -2.69
C TYR A 621 -7.31 -30.08 -3.33
N LYS A 622 -7.14 -30.06 -4.67
CA LYS A 622 -6.76 -31.24 -5.45
C LYS A 622 -5.32 -31.18 -5.97
N GLY A 623 -4.52 -30.23 -5.49
CA GLY A 623 -3.17 -30.02 -6.03
C GLY A 623 -3.18 -29.52 -7.47
N ASP A 624 -4.26 -28.88 -7.92
CA ASP A 624 -4.51 -28.44 -9.31
C ASP A 624 -4.49 -26.90 -9.43
N SER A 625 -4.08 -26.20 -8.37
CA SER A 625 -4.10 -24.73 -8.25
C SER A 625 -5.49 -24.09 -8.22
N VAL A 626 -6.57 -24.86 -8.11
CA VAL A 626 -7.94 -24.32 -8.09
C VAL A 626 -8.39 -23.96 -6.68
N VAL A 627 -8.89 -22.74 -6.51
CA VAL A 627 -9.53 -22.24 -5.29
C VAL A 627 -11.04 -22.23 -5.49
N GLY A 628 -11.68 -23.35 -5.17
CA GLY A 628 -13.13 -23.57 -5.27
C GLY A 628 -13.98 -22.69 -4.33
N GLU A 629 -15.30 -22.71 -4.49
CA GLU A 629 -16.23 -21.94 -3.63
C GLU A 629 -16.09 -22.33 -2.16
N GLN A 630 -16.05 -23.64 -1.85
CA GLN A 630 -15.84 -24.13 -0.49
C GLN A 630 -14.51 -23.65 0.12
N ILE A 631 -13.42 -23.74 -0.64
CA ILE A 631 -12.09 -23.27 -0.18
C ILE A 631 -12.13 -21.79 0.12
N ASN A 632 -12.76 -21.00 -0.77
CA ASN A 632 -12.91 -19.56 -0.59
C ASN A 632 -13.79 -19.24 0.62
N HIS A 633 -14.91 -19.94 0.81
CA HIS A 633 -15.77 -19.79 1.97
C HIS A 633 -14.99 -20.02 3.27
N ASP A 634 -14.29 -21.14 3.38
CA ASP A 634 -13.57 -21.51 4.59
C ASP A 634 -12.37 -20.57 4.84
N LEU A 635 -11.73 -20.07 3.77
CA LEU A 635 -10.70 -19.04 3.85
C LEU A 635 -11.27 -17.73 4.40
N ILE A 636 -12.40 -17.26 3.87
CA ILE A 636 -13.05 -16.03 4.34
C ILE A 636 -13.52 -16.19 5.80
N GLY A 637 -14.10 -17.34 6.16
CA GLY A 637 -14.45 -17.65 7.54
C GLY A 637 -13.23 -17.63 8.48
N ALA A 638 -12.08 -18.17 8.03
CA ALA A 638 -10.83 -18.12 8.78
C ALA A 638 -10.30 -16.68 8.95
N VAL A 639 -10.36 -15.85 7.92
CA VAL A 639 -9.98 -14.43 7.97
C VAL A 639 -10.86 -13.67 8.98
N ILE A 640 -12.19 -13.84 8.91
CA ILE A 640 -13.13 -13.25 9.89
C ILE A 640 -12.82 -13.73 11.30
N GLY A 641 -12.48 -15.01 11.48
CA GLY A 641 -12.08 -15.57 12.77
C GLY A 641 -10.81 -14.90 13.34
N ILE A 642 -9.77 -14.73 12.52
CA ILE A 642 -8.51 -14.08 12.90
C ILE A 642 -8.76 -12.63 13.35
N GLU A 643 -9.60 -11.89 12.61
CA GLU A 643 -9.96 -10.52 12.96
C GLU A 643 -10.72 -10.45 14.30
N ARG A 644 -11.70 -11.32 14.53
CA ARG A 644 -12.49 -11.38 15.78
C ARG A 644 -11.65 -11.68 17.03
N ASP A 645 -10.61 -12.51 16.90
CA ASP A 645 -9.70 -12.85 18.00
C ASP A 645 -8.72 -11.70 18.36
N GLY A 646 -8.87 -10.54 17.72
CA GLY A 646 -8.07 -9.34 17.97
C GLY A 646 -6.63 -9.49 17.51
N GLY A 647 -6.39 -10.32 16.49
CA GLY A 647 -5.05 -10.60 16.00
C GLY A 647 -4.16 -11.39 16.98
N ARG A 648 -4.70 -11.92 18.08
CA ARG A 648 -3.95 -12.83 18.98
C ARG A 648 -3.53 -14.13 18.27
N GLY A 649 -4.15 -14.44 17.14
CA GLY A 649 -3.71 -15.47 16.19
C GLY A 649 -2.35 -15.17 15.53
N TRP A 650 -1.76 -14.00 15.75
CA TRP A 650 -0.46 -13.65 15.16
C TRP A 650 0.72 -14.47 15.72
N LEU A 651 0.57 -15.05 16.91
CA LEU A 651 1.50 -16.09 17.41
C LEU A 651 1.32 -17.45 16.68
N MET A 652 0.28 -17.62 15.85
CA MET A 652 -0.11 -18.89 15.26
C MET A 652 0.32 -19.09 13.80
N TRP A 653 1.08 -18.17 13.17
CA TRP A 653 1.57 -18.35 11.79
C TRP A 653 2.63 -19.45 11.61
N ARG A 654 2.84 -20.32 12.61
CA ARG A 654 3.52 -21.62 12.44
C ARG A 654 2.57 -22.83 12.42
N SER A 655 1.37 -22.79 13.03
CA SER A 655 0.55 -24.00 13.18
C SER A 655 -0.92 -23.82 13.64
N CYS A 656 -1.64 -22.76 13.25
CA CYS A 656 -3.09 -22.81 13.45
C CYS A 656 -3.68 -23.86 12.48
N TRP A 657 -3.81 -25.11 12.94
CA TRP A 657 -4.68 -26.23 12.49
C TRP A 657 -4.09 -27.52 13.08
N GLY A 658 -4.10 -27.62 14.41
CA GLY A 658 -3.84 -28.86 15.15
C GLY A 658 -5.16 -29.37 15.75
N SER A 659 -5.67 -30.48 15.19
CA SER A 659 -6.77 -31.30 15.72
C SER A 659 -8.15 -30.64 15.94
N ARG A 660 -8.93 -30.47 14.86
CA ARG A 660 -10.38 -30.74 14.93
C ARG A 660 -10.61 -32.22 14.62
N GLY A 661 -10.38 -33.05 15.63
CA GLY A 661 -10.80 -34.45 15.61
C GLY A 661 -12.29 -34.54 15.95
N ARG A 662 -13.04 -35.19 15.06
CA ARG A 662 -14.41 -35.73 15.20
C ARG A 662 -14.98 -35.76 16.63
N GLY A 663 -16.11 -35.08 16.84
CA GLY A 663 -16.99 -35.27 18.01
C GLY A 663 -18.03 -34.17 18.10
N GLY A 664 -19.31 -34.49 17.89
CA GLY A 664 -20.40 -33.53 17.86
C GLY A 664 -20.82 -32.95 19.22
N GLY A 665 -21.59 -31.86 19.16
CA GLY A 665 -22.59 -31.50 20.17
C GLY A 665 -22.14 -30.64 21.37
N SER A 666 -22.59 -29.37 21.34
CA SER A 666 -23.03 -28.54 22.48
C SER A 666 -22.02 -27.84 23.42
N ASN A 667 -22.39 -26.59 23.74
CA ASN A 667 -22.03 -25.71 24.85
C ASN A 667 -20.74 -24.85 24.79
N LEU A 668 -20.96 -23.61 24.34
CA LEU A 668 -20.14 -22.42 24.61
C LEU A 668 -20.35 -21.96 26.06
N GLN A 669 -19.32 -22.10 26.91
CA GLN A 669 -18.96 -21.17 28.00
C GLN A 669 -17.78 -21.75 28.79
N GLY A 670 -16.66 -21.02 28.87
CA GLY A 670 -15.55 -21.40 29.75
C GLY A 670 -14.32 -20.51 29.54
N GLY A 671 -14.09 -19.58 30.46
CA GLY A 671 -13.04 -18.57 30.40
C GLY A 671 -11.61 -19.12 30.51
N TYR A 672 -10.68 -18.39 29.91
CA TYR A 672 -9.24 -18.66 30.02
C TYR A 672 -8.60 -17.77 31.09
N ARG A 673 -7.93 -18.41 32.06
CA ARG A 673 -7.10 -17.79 33.08
C ARG A 673 -5.72 -17.44 32.52
N GLU A 674 -5.22 -16.28 32.94
CA GLU A 674 -3.91 -15.71 32.65
C GLU A 674 -2.76 -16.63 33.08
N GLY A 675 -1.78 -16.80 32.20
CA GLY A 675 -0.45 -17.34 32.51
C GLY A 675 0.60 -16.29 32.22
N PHE A 676 1.08 -15.61 33.27
CA PHE A 676 2.23 -14.71 33.21
C PHE A 676 3.50 -15.50 32.86
N PHE A 677 4.12 -15.21 31.71
CA PHE A 677 5.49 -15.61 31.41
C PHE A 677 6.44 -14.48 31.84
N VAL A 678 7.14 -14.69 32.96
CA VAL A 678 8.21 -13.81 33.42
C VAL A 678 9.49 -14.13 32.62
N TYR A 679 9.96 -13.19 31.81
CA TYR A 679 11.28 -13.25 31.17
C TYR A 679 12.37 -13.04 32.23
N ARG A 680 13.27 -14.02 32.38
CA ARG A 680 14.47 -13.90 33.23
C ARG A 680 15.68 -13.58 32.34
N TRP A 681 16.17 -12.35 32.45
CA TRP A 681 17.42 -11.91 31.83
C TRP A 681 18.61 -12.60 32.51
N GLY A 682 19.41 -13.36 31.75
CA GLY A 682 20.65 -13.96 32.24
C GLY A 682 21.82 -13.01 32.06
N TRP A 683 22.25 -12.37 33.14
CA TRP A 683 23.59 -11.79 33.24
C TRP A 683 24.55 -12.89 33.71
N GLY A 684 25.56 -13.20 32.89
CA GLY A 684 26.65 -14.09 33.27
C GLY A 684 27.72 -13.34 34.05
N SER A 685 28.00 -13.77 35.28
CA SER A 685 29.35 -13.76 35.85
C SER A 685 29.43 -14.63 37.11
N LEU A 686 30.26 -15.67 37.02
CA LEU A 686 31.24 -16.15 38.02
C LEU A 686 30.92 -16.07 39.52
N LEU A 687 30.96 -17.27 40.14
CA LEU A 687 31.37 -17.64 41.52
C LEU A 687 30.28 -18.36 42.36
N GLY A 688 30.44 -19.69 42.43
CA GLY A 688 30.44 -20.49 43.67
C GLY A 688 29.22 -20.53 44.59
N GLY A 689 28.67 -21.74 44.75
CA GLY A 689 28.35 -22.24 46.09
C GLY A 689 26.89 -22.57 46.43
N THR A 690 26.66 -23.88 46.58
CA THR A 690 25.78 -24.55 47.57
C THR A 690 24.25 -24.47 47.46
N TRP A 691 23.69 -25.68 47.38
CA TRP A 691 22.29 -26.06 47.52
C TRP A 691 21.83 -26.03 48.99
N MET A 692 20.56 -25.66 49.24
CA MET A 692 19.76 -26.25 50.32
C MET A 692 18.26 -26.07 50.06
N ASP A 693 17.55 -27.20 50.08
CA ASP A 693 16.08 -27.36 50.08
C ASP A 693 15.42 -26.72 51.31
N ILE A 694 14.14 -26.32 51.18
CA ILE A 694 13.11 -26.54 52.21
C ILE A 694 11.71 -26.62 51.58
N LYS A 695 10.94 -27.58 52.09
CA LYS A 695 9.63 -28.13 51.72
C LYS A 695 8.44 -27.42 52.39
N LEU A 696 7.23 -27.70 51.84
CA LEU A 696 5.91 -27.82 52.52
C LEU A 696 5.25 -26.48 52.96
N LEU A 697 3.92 -26.27 52.99
CA LEU A 697 2.70 -27.10 52.86
C LEU A 697 1.45 -26.21 52.67
N THR A 698 0.41 -26.82 52.12
CA THR A 698 -0.96 -26.40 51.83
C THR A 698 -1.90 -26.42 53.06
N TYR A 699 -2.90 -25.51 53.14
CA TYR A 699 -4.25 -25.73 53.72
C TYR A 699 -5.14 -24.48 53.46
N ILE A 700 -6.19 -24.50 52.63
CA ILE A 700 -7.60 -24.96 52.77
C ILE A 700 -8.53 -24.09 53.67
N ALA A 701 -9.57 -23.58 53.00
CA ALA A 701 -10.96 -23.27 53.40
C ALA A 701 -11.30 -22.06 54.28
N GLY A 702 -12.09 -21.15 53.69
CA GLY A 702 -13.54 -21.19 53.89
C GLY A 702 -14.20 -20.04 54.68
N LYS A 703 -15.17 -19.40 54.00
CA LYS A 703 -16.40 -18.75 54.51
C LYS A 703 -16.34 -17.38 55.23
N LYS A 704 -17.07 -16.46 54.57
CA LYS A 704 -18.22 -15.64 55.05
C LYS A 704 -17.97 -14.22 55.58
N LEU A 705 -18.98 -13.39 55.24
CA LEU A 705 -19.35 -12.03 55.69
C LEU A 705 -18.59 -10.92 54.94
N GLY A 706 -19.21 -9.95 54.26
CA GLY A 706 -20.55 -9.37 54.36
C GLY A 706 -20.47 -8.00 55.05
N ILE A 707 -21.04 -6.98 54.39
CA ILE A 707 -21.28 -5.59 54.85
C ILE A 707 -20.06 -4.67 54.63
N GLY A 708 -20.11 -3.72 53.69
CA GLY A 708 -20.72 -2.37 53.81
C GLY A 708 -19.61 -1.41 54.27
N ILE A 709 -19.20 -0.39 53.52
CA ILE A 709 -19.94 0.79 53.02
C ILE A 709 -19.41 1.17 51.63
#